data_AF-A0A3M8ENX6-F1
#
_entry.id   AF-A0A3M8ENX6-F1
#
_cell.length_a   1.000
_cell.length_b   1.000
_cell.length_c   1.000
_cell.angle_alpha   90.00
_cell.angle_beta   90.00
_cell.angle_gamma   90.00
#
_symmetry.space_group_name_H-M   'P 1'
#
loop_
_entity.id
_entity.type
_entity.pdbx_description
1 polymer ?
#
loop_
_entity_poly.entity_id
_entity_poly.type
_entity_poly.pdbx_seq_one_letter_code
_entity_poly.pdbx_strand_id
1 'polypeptide(L)'
;MADDARVLNEVTPVYWEAQRFAEALHRDFEDARRREDVVAMRGRFYLLARYYGRTLAILRHALSEGREPLLRATLRNLISLHQPLHHMHDLAPAKVPLALTLDRQLRRRLLEDLIVEVLQEASEAMSLHLVAKRVNELHLLADADDAVVREHLENLVASGHVEKGKGGFSRTTRAYSTINLDRSSLEALLGSRLYRRFEEGGFHVLEAIVDRKEAFHSFFQELTGFAPETADLFVAAARELIGPPSVAPDLIPWHHADLIGSLHPRPYQHDAFAIFRGYGYRGQVIEAPTGSGKTLIGMMCIQDWMRSLSPGESILVLVPTVNYQQQWFAELCYKPVGLRLAPDLIFTGTPALLEEEGKTTSISPVILVMTYSALAQTGSGTGKGGFDQGSIEMFLQQNNVQYVILDEVHKVVENTRSVSADITRLLMEWLRDGSLEGVIGFSGTAAAYRRRFAKLGLELVYTMPAADLIAYGFVAPYTEFGVPFAYSDREHRIRLLLDGYKEALRAFIALVGSGTLRGWLAGVPTEERLVIGRDLLRMYAGRRDRDSLIEERLRGWETGGTITLAELHLLSLVQIARGWSDGELAAQSGDGLPEEEREERRGRFQDILLRLEGLRRRLREDIYLPDMVERLAAPGFGTFLDVAALGELRKGNAAGEGEKELLATTFVGLYDILKTFYLRAGEGKVDAIRAIVRAERSVRPVTGVIVFDGGKRIRWEEGVAIPGYSGVAGVFAQMLGDRHATPIAVLSREIYLPWDERKRLPASIAGFIRDDIMLRELGGELCGLVTQGIELTAGALEELRLSFATTLDRYIRGLLPVHAHRSAEFNREVLKPLRRDMAGMTSLVAGGGEKLLARLSLRHQYLRKWVDALFDYALIATRFLEARVGQLRQVSGEIRKFFVVTMPEGDRKQLMYDLTARIMDAESVPVTMVIVSSWARTGWNVIRPNVLIDATATRDVTAWQQLRGRAMRAMPTWDHACYRLVTLLLGPRAPGLDASAPMPPDVLTAVEELHEVSQAGGGLDDASRALLLDAHRTFAVAATRKYPAREGVARILAEGSLDELTAGEREELAVGLMLLRNKVTHIYEMVKGSGSTLQVRHDRPSRRWLRTEAIAAKHEREFSVSPLTGRYGSGEGHAPLICSGDPRQNLPSRLRRQLGEVLGGCDPLVIRGWITAVSAGAEEQLGLE
;
A
#
# COMPACT_ATOMS: atom_id res chain seq x y z
N MET A 1 -68.59 -25.98 57.17
CA MET A 1 -68.35 -25.36 55.84
C MET A 1 -68.40 -23.87 56.06
N ALA A 2 -67.26 -23.23 56.26
CA ALA A 2 -66.30 -22.80 55.24
C ALA A 2 -66.56 -21.33 54.91
N ASP A 3 -65.69 -20.47 55.46
CA ASP A 3 -65.08 -19.28 54.86
C ASP A 3 -64.87 -18.21 55.93
N ASP A 4 -63.73 -18.33 56.62
CA ASP A 4 -63.03 -17.23 57.29
C ASP A 4 -61.64 -17.72 57.74
N ALA A 5 -60.70 -17.84 56.80
CA ALA A 5 -59.26 -17.89 57.09
C ALA A 5 -58.42 -17.91 55.80
N ARG A 6 -57.82 -16.76 55.44
CA ARG A 6 -56.44 -16.64 54.91
C ARG A 6 -56.14 -15.18 54.49
N VAL A 7 -56.01 -14.32 55.49
CA VAL A 7 -55.04 -13.21 55.44
C VAL A 7 -53.80 -13.76 56.14
N LEU A 8 -52.92 -14.41 55.38
CA LEU A 8 -51.55 -14.70 55.83
C LEU A 8 -50.67 -13.66 55.16
N ASN A 9 -50.23 -12.70 55.97
CA ASN A 9 -49.14 -11.79 55.66
C ASN A 9 -47.99 -12.56 55.00
N GLU A 10 -47.64 -12.20 53.77
CA GLU A 10 -46.30 -12.44 53.24
C GLU A 10 -45.34 -11.64 54.12
N VAL A 11 -44.79 -12.31 55.14
CA VAL A 11 -43.65 -11.79 55.88
C VAL A 11 -42.50 -11.79 54.87
N THR A 12 -42.23 -10.64 54.27
CA THR A 12 -41.02 -10.42 53.49
C THR A 12 -39.85 -10.84 54.38
N PRO A 13 -39.05 -11.85 54.00
CA PRO A 13 -37.92 -12.27 54.82
C PRO A 13 -37.00 -11.05 55.04
N VAL A 14 -36.88 -10.63 56.30
CA VAL A 14 -36.00 -9.51 56.68
C VAL A 14 -34.56 -10.02 56.59
N TYR A 15 -33.91 -9.73 55.48
CA TYR A 15 -32.49 -10.03 55.30
C TYR A 15 -31.62 -9.01 56.03
N TRP A 16 -30.42 -9.43 56.44
CA TRP A 16 -29.41 -8.56 57.04
C TRP A 16 -29.13 -7.32 56.17
N GLU A 17 -29.02 -6.15 56.79
CA GLU A 17 -28.62 -4.89 56.14
C GLU A 17 -27.27 -4.43 56.68
N ALA A 18 -26.26 -4.36 55.82
CA ALA A 18 -24.89 -4.11 56.21
C ALA A 18 -24.55 -2.63 56.47
N GLN A 19 -25.38 -1.69 56.00
CA GLN A 19 -25.07 -0.26 55.99
C GLN A 19 -24.72 0.30 57.38
N ARG A 20 -25.63 0.18 58.36
CA ARG A 20 -25.39 0.70 59.72
C ARG A 20 -24.18 0.07 60.41
N PHE A 21 -23.92 -1.20 60.12
CA PHE A 21 -22.77 -1.92 60.64
C PHE A 21 -21.46 -1.40 60.03
N ALA A 22 -21.44 -1.19 58.72
CA ALA A 22 -20.30 -0.65 58.00
C ALA A 22 -19.98 0.79 58.46
N GLU A 23 -20.99 1.65 58.58
CA GLU A 23 -20.86 3.03 59.10
C GLU A 23 -20.33 3.08 60.54
N ALA A 24 -20.75 2.15 61.40
CA ALA A 24 -20.25 2.06 62.77
C ALA A 24 -18.77 1.65 62.81
N LEU A 25 -18.38 0.61 62.07
CA LEU A 25 -16.98 0.17 62.01
C LEU A 25 -16.06 1.20 61.35
N HIS A 26 -16.59 1.95 60.39
CA HIS A 26 -15.88 3.03 59.74
C HIS A 26 -15.55 4.18 60.68
N ARG A 27 -16.52 4.62 61.50
CA ARG A 27 -16.28 5.63 62.55
C ARG A 27 -15.27 5.14 63.59
N ASP A 28 -15.41 3.90 64.06
CA ASP A 28 -14.45 3.30 64.98
C ASP A 28 -13.03 3.25 64.40
N PHE A 29 -12.90 3.00 63.08
CA PHE A 29 -11.62 3.01 62.38
C PHE A 29 -11.01 4.41 62.34
N GLU A 30 -11.79 5.44 62.00
CA GLU A 30 -11.29 6.82 62.03
C GLU A 30 -10.83 7.25 63.42
N ASP A 31 -11.58 6.88 64.46
CA ASP A 31 -11.20 7.18 65.84
C ASP A 31 -9.92 6.45 66.27
N ALA A 32 -9.69 5.24 65.77
CA ALA A 32 -8.42 4.52 65.94
C ALA A 32 -7.28 5.20 65.17
N ARG A 33 -7.54 5.68 63.95
CA ARG A 33 -6.59 6.44 63.12
C ARG A 33 -6.14 7.72 63.80
N ARG A 34 -7.06 8.50 64.36
CA ARG A 34 -6.76 9.73 65.13
C ARG A 34 -5.88 9.46 66.37
N ARG A 35 -5.94 8.24 66.90
CA ARG A 35 -5.13 7.78 68.05
C ARG A 35 -3.86 7.03 67.64
N GLU A 36 -3.58 6.90 66.34
CA GLU A 36 -2.49 6.11 65.77
C GLU A 36 -2.47 4.62 66.22
N ASP A 37 -3.61 4.08 66.63
CA ASP A 37 -3.74 2.68 67.07
C ASP A 37 -3.91 1.74 65.88
N VAL A 38 -2.78 1.26 65.34
CA VAL A 38 -2.72 0.37 64.17
C VAL A 38 -3.44 -0.96 64.42
N VAL A 39 -3.42 -1.47 65.65
CA VAL A 39 -4.06 -2.75 66.00
C VAL A 39 -5.58 -2.60 65.94
N ALA A 40 -6.11 -1.50 66.49
CA ALA A 40 -7.53 -1.18 66.39
C ALA A 40 -7.97 -0.91 64.95
N MET A 41 -7.18 -0.16 64.15
CA MET A 41 -7.44 0.07 62.73
C MET A 41 -7.55 -1.25 61.95
N ARG A 42 -6.54 -2.12 62.07
CA ARG A 42 -6.55 -3.45 61.43
C ARG A 42 -7.71 -4.32 61.92
N GLY A 43 -8.01 -4.28 63.21
CA GLY A 43 -9.13 -5.02 63.81
C GLY A 43 -10.48 -4.64 63.21
N ARG A 44 -10.74 -3.35 62.98
CA ARG A 44 -11.97 -2.85 62.36
C ARG A 44 -12.05 -3.17 60.87
N PHE A 45 -10.94 -3.00 60.14
CA PHE A 45 -10.84 -3.38 58.74
C PHE A 45 -11.12 -4.88 58.52
N TYR A 46 -10.43 -5.77 59.23
CA TYR A 46 -10.60 -7.22 59.06
C TYR A 46 -11.98 -7.71 59.48
N LEU A 47 -12.59 -7.07 60.49
CA LEU A 47 -13.97 -7.38 60.86
C LEU A 47 -14.94 -7.04 59.71
N LEU A 48 -14.80 -5.87 59.09
CA LEU A 48 -15.61 -5.48 57.95
C LEU A 48 -15.35 -6.38 56.72
N ALA A 49 -14.09 -6.69 56.42
CA ALA A 49 -13.67 -7.57 55.33
C ALA A 49 -14.21 -9.01 55.48
N ARG A 50 -14.35 -9.49 56.72
CA ARG A 50 -14.97 -10.81 57.00
C ARG A 50 -16.44 -10.84 56.59
N TYR A 51 -17.21 -9.79 56.85
CA TYR A 51 -18.60 -9.69 56.43
C TYR A 51 -18.73 -9.49 54.92
N TYR A 52 -17.78 -8.78 54.31
CA TYR A 52 -17.67 -8.66 52.85
C TYR A 52 -17.47 -10.02 52.18
N GLY A 53 -16.47 -10.80 52.62
CA GLY A 53 -16.23 -12.15 52.09
C GLY A 53 -17.41 -13.12 52.30
N ARG A 54 -18.11 -13.02 53.44
CA ARG A 54 -19.34 -13.80 53.68
C ARG A 54 -20.46 -13.39 52.73
N THR A 55 -20.59 -12.10 52.42
CA THR A 55 -21.61 -11.58 51.48
C THR A 55 -21.36 -12.09 50.07
N LEU A 56 -20.11 -12.14 49.61
CA LEU A 56 -19.73 -12.75 48.32
C LEU A 56 -20.11 -14.24 48.24
N ALA A 57 -19.88 -15.01 49.31
CA ALA A 57 -20.27 -16.42 49.34
C ALA A 57 -21.80 -16.61 49.25
N ILE A 58 -22.57 -15.76 49.93
CA ILE A 58 -24.04 -15.79 49.88
C ILE A 58 -24.55 -15.31 48.51
N LEU A 59 -23.89 -14.32 47.89
CA LEU A 59 -24.20 -13.84 46.54
C LEU A 59 -24.09 -14.96 45.50
N ARG A 60 -22.96 -15.69 45.49
CA ARG A 60 -22.76 -16.84 44.58
C ARG A 60 -23.84 -17.91 44.77
N HIS A 61 -24.18 -18.21 46.02
CA HIS A 61 -25.24 -19.17 46.34
C HIS A 61 -26.63 -18.68 45.88
N ALA A 62 -26.93 -17.39 46.05
CA ALA A 62 -28.20 -16.82 45.60
C ALA A 62 -28.35 -16.84 44.08
N LEU A 63 -27.26 -16.57 43.34
CA LEU A 63 -27.21 -16.68 41.88
C LEU A 63 -27.36 -18.13 41.41
N SER A 64 -26.68 -19.10 42.06
CA SER A 64 -26.75 -20.51 41.64
C SER A 64 -28.10 -21.16 41.91
N GLU A 65 -28.79 -20.75 42.98
CA GLU A 65 -30.07 -21.33 43.42
C GLU A 65 -31.30 -20.54 42.92
N GLY A 66 -31.11 -19.50 42.11
CA GLY A 66 -32.25 -18.75 41.55
C GLY A 66 -33.01 -17.90 42.58
N ARG A 67 -32.38 -17.43 43.68
CA ARG A 67 -33.07 -16.75 44.80
C ARG A 67 -33.00 -15.23 44.70
N GLU A 68 -33.88 -14.63 43.90
CA GLU A 68 -33.87 -13.20 43.60
C GLU A 68 -33.93 -12.26 44.83
N PRO A 69 -34.78 -12.46 45.85
CA PRO A 69 -34.82 -11.56 47.02
C PRO A 69 -33.51 -11.58 47.83
N LEU A 70 -32.89 -12.75 47.96
CA LEU A 70 -31.61 -12.92 48.63
C LEU A 70 -30.47 -12.28 47.83
N LEU A 71 -30.53 -12.39 46.49
CA LEU A 71 -29.59 -11.75 45.57
C LEU A 71 -29.65 -10.22 45.66
N ARG A 72 -30.85 -9.62 45.64
CA ARG A 72 -31.03 -8.17 45.81
C ARG A 72 -30.45 -7.69 47.14
N ALA A 73 -30.70 -8.43 48.23
CA ALA A 73 -30.17 -8.10 49.55
C ALA A 73 -28.64 -8.21 49.61
N THR A 74 -28.04 -9.24 49.00
CA THR A 74 -26.58 -9.44 49.01
C THR A 74 -25.86 -8.42 48.13
N LEU A 75 -26.41 -8.04 46.97
CA LEU A 75 -25.85 -6.97 46.14
C LEU A 75 -25.83 -5.61 46.87
N ARG A 76 -26.93 -5.25 47.55
CA ARG A 76 -26.99 -4.02 48.39
C ARG A 76 -25.98 -4.05 49.53
N ASN A 77 -25.85 -5.20 50.19
CA ASN A 77 -24.87 -5.38 51.25
C ASN A 77 -23.44 -5.31 50.72
N LEU A 78 -23.19 -5.84 49.52
CA LEU A 78 -21.87 -5.80 48.89
C LEU A 78 -21.43 -4.35 48.65
N ILE A 79 -22.31 -3.53 48.06
CA ILE A 79 -22.10 -2.09 47.86
C ILE A 79 -21.81 -1.40 49.20
N SER A 80 -22.68 -1.64 50.20
CA SER A 80 -22.58 -0.99 51.53
C SER A 80 -21.33 -1.38 52.32
N LEU A 81 -20.73 -2.54 52.04
CA LEU A 81 -19.51 -3.03 52.69
C LEU A 81 -18.24 -2.64 51.93
N HIS A 82 -18.31 -2.54 50.61
CA HIS A 82 -17.14 -2.26 49.76
C HIS A 82 -16.63 -0.83 49.93
N GLN A 83 -17.52 0.18 49.86
CA GLN A 83 -17.13 1.59 49.96
C GLN A 83 -16.35 1.91 51.24
N PRO A 84 -16.79 1.49 52.46
CA PRO A 84 -16.04 1.82 53.66
C PRO A 84 -14.73 1.04 53.79
N LEU A 85 -14.61 -0.14 53.18
CA LEU A 85 -13.34 -0.88 53.11
C LEU A 85 -12.31 -0.15 52.23
N HIS A 86 -12.74 0.35 51.08
CA HIS A 86 -11.89 1.14 50.21
C HIS A 86 -11.45 2.44 50.91
N HIS A 87 -12.39 3.16 51.53
CA HIS A 87 -12.07 4.40 52.24
C HIS A 87 -11.13 4.18 53.43
N MET A 88 -11.26 3.07 54.17
CA MET A 88 -10.31 2.71 55.24
C MET A 88 -8.89 2.54 54.69
N HIS A 89 -8.73 1.97 53.50
CA HIS A 89 -7.44 1.87 52.81
C HIS A 89 -6.91 3.25 52.40
N ASP A 90 -7.72 4.07 51.74
CA ASP A 90 -7.33 5.42 51.30
C ASP A 90 -6.83 6.30 52.46
N LEU A 91 -7.46 6.16 53.64
CA LEU A 91 -7.08 6.89 54.84
C LEU A 91 -5.78 6.41 55.50
N ALA A 92 -5.36 5.15 55.26
CA ALA A 92 -4.20 4.55 55.89
C ALA A 92 -3.56 3.40 55.04
N PRO A 93 -3.07 3.69 53.82
CA PRO A 93 -2.68 2.66 52.86
C PRO A 93 -1.52 1.80 53.35
N ALA A 94 -0.58 2.39 54.10
CA ALA A 94 0.53 1.68 54.71
C ALA A 94 0.17 0.84 55.96
N LYS A 95 -1.08 0.91 56.44
CA LYS A 95 -1.52 0.24 57.70
C LYS A 95 -2.58 -0.81 57.47
N VAL A 96 -3.42 -0.66 56.45
CA VAL A 96 -4.45 -1.63 56.07
C VAL A 96 -4.42 -1.89 54.55
N PRO A 97 -4.60 -3.14 54.11
CA PRO A 97 -4.46 -3.51 52.70
C PRO A 97 -5.67 -3.08 51.87
N LEU A 98 -5.53 -3.07 50.54
CA LEU A 98 -6.64 -2.84 49.62
C LEU A 98 -7.62 -4.02 49.63
N ALA A 99 -8.91 -3.73 49.67
CA ALA A 99 -9.96 -4.74 49.72
C ALA A 99 -10.29 -5.28 48.31
N LEU A 100 -9.48 -6.23 47.84
CA LEU A 100 -9.67 -6.86 46.53
C LEU A 100 -10.66 -8.03 46.56
N THR A 101 -11.54 -8.09 45.54
CA THR A 101 -12.50 -9.19 45.29
C THR A 101 -11.81 -10.36 44.61
N LEU A 102 -10.81 -10.93 45.27
CA LEU A 102 -10.03 -12.06 44.77
C LEU A 102 -10.10 -13.23 45.75
N ASP A 103 -10.12 -14.45 45.22
CA ASP A 103 -9.99 -15.64 46.05
C ASP A 103 -8.54 -15.84 46.55
N ARG A 104 -8.33 -16.85 47.40
CA ARG A 104 -7.02 -17.11 48.01
C ARG A 104 -5.94 -17.49 47.01
N GLN A 105 -6.31 -18.14 45.91
CA GLN A 105 -5.36 -18.57 44.87
C GLN A 105 -4.95 -17.39 44.00
N LEU A 106 -5.91 -16.55 43.61
CA LEU A 106 -5.68 -15.32 42.86
C LEU A 106 -4.86 -14.30 43.65
N ARG A 107 -5.08 -14.18 44.97
CA ARG A 107 -4.23 -13.32 45.84
C ARG A 107 -2.77 -13.78 45.89
N ARG A 108 -2.52 -15.09 45.84
CA ARG A 108 -1.15 -15.63 45.79
C ARG A 108 -0.48 -15.29 44.47
N ARG A 109 -1.21 -15.42 43.37
CA ARG A 109 -0.72 -15.11 42.04
C ARG A 109 -0.54 -13.60 41.84
N LEU A 110 -1.39 -12.77 42.45
CA LEU A 110 -1.19 -11.31 42.48
C LEU A 110 0.12 -10.93 43.20
N LEU A 111 0.50 -11.63 44.27
CA LEU A 111 1.79 -11.40 44.91
C LEU A 111 2.97 -11.75 43.98
N GLU A 112 2.82 -12.78 43.15
CA GLU A 112 3.79 -13.11 42.09
C GLU A 112 3.83 -12.00 41.03
N ASP A 113 2.68 -11.44 40.62
CA ASP A 113 2.61 -10.30 39.69
C ASP A 113 3.37 -9.08 40.24
N LEU A 114 3.16 -8.72 41.51
CA LEU A 114 3.83 -7.59 42.16
C LEU A 114 5.34 -7.82 42.28
N ILE A 115 5.77 -9.06 42.57
CA ILE A 115 7.20 -9.41 42.59
C ILE A 115 7.80 -9.24 41.19
N VAL A 116 7.10 -9.70 40.16
CA VAL A 116 7.55 -9.63 38.76
C VAL A 116 7.57 -8.19 38.25
N GLU A 117 6.62 -7.35 38.66
CA GLU A 117 6.57 -5.90 38.39
C GLU A 117 7.78 -5.19 39.03
N VAL A 118 8.00 -5.38 40.32
CA VAL A 118 9.16 -4.81 41.06
C VAL A 118 10.49 -5.21 40.40
N LEU A 119 10.62 -6.46 39.95
CA LEU A 119 11.82 -6.95 39.26
C LEU A 119 11.93 -6.46 37.80
N GLN A 120 10.82 -6.13 37.15
CA GLN A 120 10.81 -5.59 35.78
C GLN A 120 11.31 -4.14 35.74
N GLU A 121 10.98 -3.35 36.76
CA GLU A 121 11.42 -1.97 36.92
C GLU A 121 12.89 -1.85 37.36
N ALA A 122 13.48 -2.94 37.86
CA ALA A 122 14.84 -2.94 38.35
C ALA A 122 15.86 -3.07 37.20
N SER A 123 16.80 -2.14 37.13
CA SER A 123 17.93 -2.19 36.16
C SER A 123 19.02 -3.20 36.56
N GLU A 124 19.02 -3.68 37.80
CA GLU A 124 20.00 -4.60 38.37
C GLU A 124 19.32 -5.65 39.27
N ALA A 125 19.99 -6.76 39.53
CA ALA A 125 19.47 -7.82 40.40
C ALA A 125 19.22 -7.32 41.83
N MET A 126 18.06 -7.65 42.40
CA MET A 126 17.62 -7.18 43.71
C MET A 126 17.76 -8.25 44.79
N SER A 127 18.19 -7.86 46.00
CA SER A 127 18.20 -8.77 47.15
C SER A 127 16.78 -9.11 47.60
N LEU A 128 16.59 -10.28 48.21
CA LEU A 128 15.28 -10.73 48.74
C LEU A 128 14.61 -9.65 49.62
N HIS A 129 15.39 -9.05 50.51
CA HIS A 129 14.91 -8.03 51.42
C HIS A 129 14.43 -6.77 50.70
N LEU A 130 15.12 -6.36 49.62
CA LEU A 130 14.74 -5.20 48.84
C LEU A 130 13.49 -5.48 47.98
N VAL A 131 13.35 -6.69 47.44
CA VAL A 131 12.13 -7.13 46.74
C VAL A 131 10.93 -7.09 47.70
N ALA A 132 11.05 -7.71 48.88
CA ALA A 132 9.98 -7.70 49.88
C ALA A 132 9.61 -6.28 50.31
N LYS A 133 10.60 -5.41 50.53
CA LYS A 133 10.37 -4.01 50.86
C LYS A 133 9.59 -3.28 49.76
N ARG A 134 10.02 -3.37 48.50
CA ARG A 134 9.35 -2.69 47.38
C ARG A 134 7.95 -3.21 47.10
N VAL A 135 7.73 -4.51 47.19
CA VAL A 135 6.39 -5.10 47.07
C VAL A 135 5.46 -4.55 48.15
N ASN A 136 5.93 -4.40 49.39
CA ASN A 136 5.14 -3.82 50.48
C ASN A 136 4.91 -2.29 50.33
N GLU A 137 5.82 -1.57 49.66
CA GLU A 137 5.67 -0.14 49.33
C GLU A 137 4.55 0.13 48.31
N LEU A 138 4.12 -0.89 47.54
CA LEU A 138 2.95 -0.78 46.65
C LEU A 138 1.61 -0.74 47.42
N HIS A 139 1.61 -1.12 48.71
CA HIS A 139 0.45 -1.05 49.60
C HIS A 139 -0.82 -1.81 49.15
N LEU A 140 -0.72 -2.68 48.13
CA LEU A 140 -1.86 -3.43 47.59
C LEU A 140 -2.27 -4.65 48.44
N LEU A 141 -1.30 -5.32 49.05
CA LEU A 141 -1.50 -6.50 49.90
C LEU A 141 -1.01 -6.23 51.33
N ALA A 142 -1.36 -7.13 52.26
CA ALA A 142 -0.80 -7.09 53.61
C ALA A 142 0.70 -7.37 53.56
N ASP A 143 1.47 -6.71 54.44
CA ASP A 143 2.93 -6.82 54.49
C ASP A 143 3.40 -8.28 54.41
N ALA A 144 4.06 -8.62 53.30
CA ALA A 144 4.68 -9.91 53.10
C ALA A 144 6.09 -9.90 53.71
N ASP A 145 6.38 -10.89 54.55
CA ASP A 145 7.73 -11.06 55.08
C ASP A 145 8.68 -11.71 54.05
N ASP A 146 9.97 -11.63 54.32
CA ASP A 146 11.01 -12.21 53.46
C ASP A 146 10.82 -13.72 53.24
N ALA A 147 10.11 -14.45 54.12
CA ALA A 147 9.89 -15.89 53.96
C ALA A 147 8.78 -16.18 52.94
N VAL A 148 7.68 -15.42 52.98
CA VAL A 148 6.59 -15.51 52.01
C VAL A 148 7.07 -15.08 50.62
N VAL A 149 7.79 -13.96 50.52
CA VAL A 149 8.34 -13.50 49.23
C VAL A 149 9.36 -14.50 48.66
N ARG A 150 10.12 -15.18 49.52
CA ARG A 150 11.05 -16.25 49.09
C ARG A 150 10.33 -17.43 48.46
N GLU A 151 9.23 -17.90 49.06
CA GLU A 151 8.42 -19.01 48.51
C GLU A 151 7.94 -18.69 47.09
N HIS A 152 7.41 -17.48 46.88
CA HIS A 152 6.95 -17.05 45.55
C HIS A 152 8.09 -16.83 44.56
N LEU A 153 9.23 -16.28 45.00
CA LEU A 153 10.43 -16.18 44.16
C LEU A 153 10.96 -17.55 43.77
N GLU A 154 10.91 -18.56 44.64
CA GLU A 154 11.30 -19.93 44.31
C GLU A 154 10.38 -20.55 43.25
N ASN A 155 9.07 -20.29 43.31
CA ASN A 155 8.14 -20.69 42.25
C ASN A 155 8.41 -19.98 40.93
N LEU A 156 8.70 -18.67 40.96
CA LEU A 156 9.05 -17.87 39.79
C LEU A 156 10.40 -18.26 39.18
N VAL A 157 11.34 -18.72 40.01
CA VAL A 157 12.62 -19.30 39.55
C VAL A 157 12.41 -20.69 38.93
N ALA A 158 11.61 -21.54 39.56
CA ALA A 158 11.32 -22.88 39.04
C ALA A 158 10.53 -22.83 37.70
N SER A 159 9.62 -21.87 37.56
CA SER A 159 8.92 -21.57 36.31
C SER A 159 9.77 -20.77 35.32
N GLY A 160 10.96 -20.31 35.70
CA GLY A 160 11.92 -19.64 34.81
C GLY A 160 11.54 -18.21 34.43
N HIS A 161 10.62 -17.55 35.16
CA HIS A 161 10.29 -16.12 35.01
C HIS A 161 11.26 -15.21 35.77
N VAL A 162 11.95 -15.77 36.78
CA VAL A 162 12.99 -15.09 37.58
C VAL A 162 14.24 -15.94 37.59
N GLU A 163 15.41 -15.32 37.60
CA GLU A 163 16.70 -15.99 37.80
C GLU A 163 17.36 -15.52 39.10
N LYS A 164 18.15 -16.41 39.71
CA LYS A 164 18.90 -16.13 40.94
C LYS A 164 20.39 -16.02 40.63
N GLY A 165 20.90 -14.79 40.61
CA GLY A 165 22.30 -14.46 40.35
C GLY A 165 23.11 -14.18 41.63
N LYS A 166 24.40 -13.86 41.45
CA LYS A 166 25.31 -13.51 42.57
C LYS A 166 24.92 -12.22 43.31
N GLY A 167 24.11 -11.35 42.68
CA GLY A 167 23.63 -10.08 43.24
C GLY A 167 22.21 -10.11 43.81
N GLY A 168 21.46 -11.21 43.64
CA GLY A 168 20.05 -11.27 44.02
C GLY A 168 19.19 -11.94 42.95
N PHE A 169 17.94 -11.50 42.81
CA PHE A 169 16.97 -11.97 41.83
C PHE A 169 16.81 -10.95 40.71
N SER A 170 16.74 -11.42 39.46
CA SER A 170 16.43 -10.61 38.28
C SER A 170 15.35 -11.29 37.45
N ARG A 171 14.54 -10.49 36.75
CA ARG A 171 13.54 -11.02 35.81
C ARG A 171 14.24 -11.62 34.59
N THR A 172 13.73 -12.76 34.09
CA THR A 172 14.21 -13.37 32.84
C THR A 172 13.49 -12.80 31.62
N THR A 173 13.89 -13.22 30.42
CA THR A 173 13.22 -12.86 29.17
C THR A 173 11.92 -13.64 28.92
N ARG A 174 11.54 -14.57 29.81
CA ARG A 174 10.33 -15.38 29.66
C ARG A 174 9.10 -14.51 29.94
N ALA A 175 8.20 -14.40 28.96
CA ALA A 175 6.93 -13.69 29.10
C ALA A 175 6.16 -14.19 30.35
N TYR A 176 5.62 -13.25 31.12
CA TYR A 176 4.85 -13.52 32.34
C TYR A 176 3.48 -12.86 32.18
N SER A 177 2.42 -13.68 32.23
CA SER A 177 1.04 -13.21 32.12
C SER A 177 0.54 -12.79 33.49
N THR A 178 0.36 -11.48 33.68
CA THR A 178 -0.22 -10.89 34.89
C THR A 178 -1.72 -11.14 34.93
N ILE A 179 -2.29 -11.16 36.13
CA ILE A 179 -3.72 -11.33 36.32
C ILE A 179 -4.47 -10.08 35.86
N ASN A 180 -5.43 -10.24 34.95
CA ASN A 180 -6.44 -9.22 34.72
C ASN A 180 -7.36 -9.16 35.96
N LEU A 181 -7.20 -8.11 36.76
CA LEU A 181 -7.92 -7.92 38.02
C LEU A 181 -9.43 -7.77 37.82
N ASP A 182 -9.85 -7.16 36.72
CA ASP A 182 -11.26 -6.99 36.41
C ASP A 182 -11.92 -8.33 36.08
N ARG A 183 -11.33 -9.08 35.13
CA ARG A 183 -11.73 -10.46 34.79
C ARG A 183 -11.79 -11.35 36.03
N SER A 184 -10.74 -11.30 36.85
CA SER A 184 -10.61 -12.14 38.04
C SER A 184 -11.58 -11.74 39.14
N SER A 185 -11.95 -10.46 39.22
CA SER A 185 -12.98 -9.97 40.13
C SER A 185 -14.37 -10.43 39.70
N LEU A 186 -14.66 -10.42 38.40
CA LEU A 186 -15.89 -11.00 37.87
C LEU A 186 -15.96 -12.52 38.11
N GLU A 187 -14.88 -13.25 37.84
CA GLU A 187 -14.83 -14.69 38.12
C GLU A 187 -14.99 -14.97 39.62
N ALA A 188 -14.36 -14.18 40.48
CA ALA A 188 -14.56 -14.28 41.91
C ALA A 188 -15.98 -13.88 42.33
N LEU A 189 -16.68 -13.00 41.61
CA LEU A 189 -18.05 -12.65 41.97
C LEU A 189 -19.04 -13.76 41.60
N LEU A 190 -18.84 -14.40 40.44
CA LEU A 190 -19.74 -15.40 39.87
C LEU A 190 -19.40 -16.85 40.27
N GLY A 191 -18.12 -17.12 40.52
CA GLY A 191 -17.55 -18.47 40.53
C GLY A 191 -17.38 -19.04 39.10
N SER A 192 -16.40 -19.93 38.93
CA SER A 192 -15.93 -20.39 37.60
C SER A 192 -17.02 -20.98 36.70
N ARG A 193 -18.05 -21.63 37.27
CA ARG A 193 -19.16 -22.21 36.47
C ARG A 193 -20.07 -21.14 35.86
N LEU A 194 -20.45 -20.11 36.63
CA LEU A 194 -21.32 -19.04 36.14
C LEU A 194 -20.53 -18.05 35.30
N TYR A 195 -19.27 -17.80 35.66
CA TYR A 195 -18.35 -16.97 34.87
C TYR A 195 -18.26 -17.43 33.42
N ARG A 196 -18.11 -18.75 33.16
CA ARG A 196 -18.06 -19.28 31.79
C ARG A 196 -19.31 -18.95 30.96
N ARG A 197 -20.50 -18.93 31.58
CA ARG A 197 -21.74 -18.56 30.88
C ARG A 197 -21.81 -17.06 30.58
N PHE A 198 -21.28 -16.23 31.47
CA PHE A 198 -21.13 -14.79 31.23
C PHE A 198 -20.13 -14.51 30.11
N GLU A 199 -19.01 -15.23 30.09
CA GLU A 199 -17.98 -15.15 29.04
C GLU A 199 -18.55 -15.55 27.67
N GLU A 200 -19.31 -16.64 27.59
CA GLU A 200 -20.05 -17.06 26.38
C GLU A 200 -21.08 -16.01 25.91
N GLY A 201 -21.67 -15.26 26.86
CA GLY A 201 -22.56 -14.13 26.58
C GLY A 201 -21.84 -12.81 26.25
N GLY A 202 -20.51 -12.81 26.17
CA GLY A 202 -19.69 -11.63 25.85
C GLY A 202 -19.39 -10.71 27.04
N PHE A 203 -19.58 -11.16 28.28
CA PHE A 203 -19.27 -10.44 29.52
C PHE A 203 -18.11 -11.11 30.27
N HIS A 204 -16.89 -10.78 29.87
CA HIS A 204 -15.66 -11.38 30.41
C HIS A 204 -14.99 -10.55 31.52
N VAL A 205 -15.45 -9.32 31.77
CA VAL A 205 -14.93 -8.37 32.78
C VAL A 205 -16.07 -7.56 33.41
N LEU A 206 -15.89 -6.96 34.60
CA LEU A 206 -16.92 -6.13 35.25
C LEU A 206 -17.21 -4.86 34.44
N GLU A 207 -16.20 -4.27 33.79
CA GLU A 207 -16.38 -3.09 32.92
C GLU A 207 -17.37 -3.37 31.78
N ALA A 208 -17.31 -4.56 31.17
CA ALA A 208 -18.22 -4.95 30.10
C ALA A 208 -19.69 -4.99 30.56
N ILE A 209 -19.94 -5.27 31.84
CA ILE A 209 -21.30 -5.24 32.43
C ILE A 209 -21.79 -3.81 32.59
N VAL A 210 -20.90 -2.88 32.94
CA VAL A 210 -21.23 -1.46 33.13
C VAL A 210 -21.41 -0.75 31.79
N ASP A 211 -20.51 -0.98 30.84
CA ASP A 211 -20.49 -0.31 29.53
C ASP A 211 -21.62 -0.79 28.62
N ARG A 212 -21.97 -2.08 28.68
CA ARG A 212 -23.01 -2.69 27.83
C ARG A 212 -24.28 -2.95 28.60
N LYS A 213 -24.75 -1.95 29.37
CA LYS A 213 -25.89 -2.09 30.30
C LYS A 213 -27.12 -2.74 29.64
N GLU A 214 -27.53 -2.30 28.45
CA GLU A 214 -28.74 -2.81 27.80
C GLU A 214 -28.61 -4.26 27.32
N ALA A 215 -27.46 -4.60 26.72
CA ALA A 215 -27.14 -5.97 26.34
C ALA A 215 -27.04 -6.87 27.58
N PHE A 216 -26.46 -6.37 28.68
CA PHE A 216 -26.37 -7.09 29.93
C PHE A 216 -27.73 -7.37 30.53
N HIS A 217 -28.65 -6.40 30.51
CA HIS A 217 -30.02 -6.59 30.99
C HIS A 217 -30.71 -7.75 30.25
N SER A 218 -30.62 -7.76 28.92
CA SER A 218 -31.21 -8.80 28.07
C SER A 218 -30.59 -10.18 28.37
N PHE A 219 -29.25 -10.25 28.38
CA PHE A 219 -28.52 -11.47 28.70
C PHE A 219 -28.81 -11.99 30.11
N PHE A 220 -28.79 -11.12 31.12
CA PHE A 220 -28.99 -11.49 32.51
C PHE A 220 -30.41 -11.99 32.77
N GLN A 221 -31.40 -11.36 32.13
CA GLN A 221 -32.80 -11.79 32.18
C GLN A 221 -32.98 -13.15 31.49
N GLU A 222 -32.38 -13.37 30.33
CA GLU A 222 -32.41 -14.68 29.66
C GLU A 222 -31.73 -15.77 30.50
N LEU A 223 -30.59 -15.44 31.10
CA LEU A 223 -29.78 -16.38 31.87
C LEU A 223 -30.45 -16.81 33.18
N THR A 224 -31.11 -15.87 33.87
CA THR A 224 -31.56 -16.04 35.27
C THR A 224 -33.07 -15.99 35.45
N GLY A 225 -33.81 -15.35 34.54
CA GLY A 225 -35.25 -15.08 34.67
C GLY A 225 -35.60 -13.98 35.68
N PHE A 226 -34.63 -13.26 36.23
CA PHE A 226 -34.86 -12.21 37.22
C PHE A 226 -35.37 -10.90 36.63
N ALA A 227 -36.02 -10.08 37.45
CA ALA A 227 -36.57 -8.81 37.01
C ALA A 227 -35.46 -7.75 36.77
N PRO A 228 -35.71 -6.77 35.89
CA PRO A 228 -34.70 -5.78 35.46
C PRO A 228 -34.04 -5.01 36.61
N GLU A 229 -34.75 -4.77 37.72
CA GLU A 229 -34.18 -4.03 38.86
C GLU A 229 -33.06 -4.81 39.56
N THR A 230 -33.04 -6.15 39.42
CA THR A 230 -31.94 -6.99 39.90
C THR A 230 -30.71 -6.83 39.02
N ALA A 231 -30.88 -6.70 37.70
CA ALA A 231 -29.79 -6.41 36.78
C ALA A 231 -29.20 -5.01 37.06
N ASP A 232 -30.04 -4.00 37.31
CA ASP A 232 -29.60 -2.66 37.72
C ASP A 232 -28.75 -2.69 39.01
N LEU A 233 -29.17 -3.47 40.02
CA LEU A 233 -28.40 -3.64 41.25
C LEU A 233 -27.07 -4.36 41.02
N PHE A 234 -27.01 -5.27 40.04
CA PHE A 234 -25.78 -5.95 39.66
C PHE A 234 -24.81 -4.98 38.96
N VAL A 235 -25.31 -4.17 38.03
CA VAL A 235 -24.54 -3.10 37.37
C VAL A 235 -24.03 -2.08 38.38
N ALA A 236 -24.85 -1.70 39.36
CA ALA A 236 -24.44 -0.82 40.45
C ALA A 236 -23.33 -1.46 41.30
N ALA A 237 -23.45 -2.74 41.64
CA ALA A 237 -22.40 -3.45 42.37
C ALA A 237 -21.10 -3.57 41.54
N ALA A 238 -21.19 -3.88 40.24
CA ALA A 238 -20.03 -3.93 39.36
C ALA A 238 -19.31 -2.58 39.29
N ARG A 239 -20.06 -1.47 39.14
CA ARG A 239 -19.51 -0.11 39.16
C ARG A 239 -18.78 0.22 40.46
N GLU A 240 -19.36 -0.15 41.60
CA GLU A 240 -18.74 0.08 42.91
C GLU A 240 -17.47 -0.75 43.12
N LEU A 241 -17.41 -1.96 42.55
CA LEU A 241 -16.23 -2.84 42.62
C LEU A 241 -15.08 -2.41 41.70
N ILE A 242 -15.39 -1.72 40.60
CA ILE A 242 -14.39 -1.09 39.72
C ILE A 242 -13.77 0.14 40.43
N GLY A 243 -14.56 0.85 41.24
CA GLY A 243 -14.13 2.05 41.99
C GLY A 243 -14.15 3.34 41.15
N PRO A 244 -13.90 4.52 41.76
CA PRO A 244 -13.69 5.76 41.01
C PRO A 244 -12.38 5.67 40.20
N PRO A 245 -12.30 6.32 39.02
CA PRO A 245 -11.18 6.23 38.07
C PRO A 245 -9.85 6.86 38.56
N SER A 246 -9.58 6.91 39.87
CA SER A 246 -8.46 7.67 40.43
C SER A 246 -7.65 6.97 41.53
N VAL A 247 -7.83 5.67 41.81
CA VAL A 247 -7.04 4.98 42.87
C VAL A 247 -6.44 3.64 42.46
N ALA A 248 -6.92 3.01 41.38
CA ALA A 248 -6.05 2.13 40.60
C ALA A 248 -5.29 3.05 39.62
N PRO A 249 -3.94 3.01 39.54
CA PRO A 249 -3.27 3.64 38.40
C PRO A 249 -3.92 3.10 37.14
N ASP A 250 -4.22 3.95 36.14
CA ASP A 250 -4.79 3.57 34.85
C ASP A 250 -4.25 2.19 34.42
N LEU A 251 -5.03 1.13 34.67
CA LEU A 251 -4.64 -0.27 34.43
C LEU A 251 -4.78 -0.63 32.95
N ILE A 252 -4.93 0.36 32.06
CA ILE A 252 -4.58 0.18 30.66
C ILE A 252 -3.06 0.33 30.61
N PRO A 253 -2.28 -0.76 30.49
CA PRO A 253 -0.82 -0.69 30.52
C PRO A 253 -0.25 0.12 29.34
N TRP A 254 -1.11 0.47 28.39
CA TRP A 254 -0.77 0.98 27.08
C TRP A 254 -1.42 2.34 26.83
N HIS A 255 -0.69 3.43 27.05
CA HIS A 255 -1.16 4.75 26.64
C HIS A 255 -1.22 4.85 25.11
N HIS A 256 -2.41 5.06 24.56
CA HIS A 256 -2.67 5.23 23.13
C HIS A 256 -3.69 6.33 22.86
N ALA A 257 -3.69 6.89 21.66
CA ALA A 257 -4.76 7.78 21.19
C ALA A 257 -6.05 6.98 20.99
N ASP A 258 -7.20 7.58 21.28
CA ASP A 258 -8.49 7.00 20.94
C ASP A 258 -8.76 7.21 19.45
N LEU A 259 -8.61 6.16 18.65
CA LEU A 259 -8.92 6.16 17.23
C LEU A 259 -10.39 5.80 16.99
N ILE A 260 -10.92 4.78 17.67
CA ILE A 260 -12.30 4.29 17.51
C ILE A 260 -13.33 5.38 17.86
N GLY A 261 -13.12 6.15 18.93
CA GLY A 261 -14.03 7.23 19.33
C GLY A 261 -13.76 8.57 18.65
N SER A 262 -12.73 8.66 17.79
CA SER A 262 -12.38 9.92 17.11
C SER A 262 -13.16 10.14 15.81
N LEU A 263 -13.17 11.39 15.33
CA LEU A 263 -13.70 11.75 14.02
C LEU A 263 -12.76 11.41 12.84
N HIS A 264 -11.66 10.69 13.10
CA HIS A 264 -10.66 10.40 12.08
C HIS A 264 -11.03 9.25 11.13
N PRO A 265 -11.52 8.08 11.62
CA PRO A 265 -11.94 7.02 10.72
C PRO A 265 -13.17 7.43 9.92
N ARG A 266 -13.21 6.98 8.68
CA ARG A 266 -14.33 7.19 7.77
C ARG A 266 -15.42 6.16 8.06
N PRO A 267 -16.71 6.44 7.80
CA PRO A 267 -17.80 5.52 8.13
C PRO A 267 -17.63 4.09 7.58
N TYR A 268 -17.17 3.91 6.34
CA TYR A 268 -16.92 2.56 5.82
C TYR A 268 -15.81 1.79 6.55
N GLN A 269 -14.92 2.49 7.25
CA GLN A 269 -13.88 1.91 8.09
C GLN A 269 -14.47 1.47 9.43
N HIS A 270 -15.44 2.24 9.97
CA HIS A 270 -16.28 1.80 11.09
C HIS A 270 -17.11 0.58 10.72
N ASP A 271 -17.74 0.54 9.53
CA ASP A 271 -18.47 -0.65 9.06
C ASP A 271 -17.57 -1.89 9.08
N ALA A 272 -16.39 -1.77 8.47
CA ALA A 272 -15.44 -2.89 8.41
C ALA A 272 -14.96 -3.33 9.80
N PHE A 273 -14.66 -2.36 10.69
CA PHE A 273 -14.31 -2.65 12.08
C PHE A 273 -15.46 -3.35 12.82
N ALA A 274 -16.69 -2.85 12.71
CA ALA A 274 -17.87 -3.42 13.33
C ALA A 274 -18.14 -4.85 12.83
N ILE A 275 -17.93 -5.12 11.54
CA ILE A 275 -18.00 -6.47 10.97
C ILE A 275 -16.94 -7.38 11.59
N PHE A 276 -15.67 -6.96 11.66
CA PHE A 276 -14.65 -7.79 12.32
C PHE A 276 -15.01 -8.10 13.78
N ARG A 277 -15.46 -7.07 14.52
CA ARG A 277 -15.84 -7.19 15.92
C ARG A 277 -17.04 -8.11 16.11
N GLY A 278 -18.10 -7.95 15.31
CA GLY A 278 -19.31 -8.75 15.43
C GLY A 278 -19.13 -10.22 15.02
N TYR A 279 -18.13 -10.53 14.18
CA TYR A 279 -17.71 -11.90 13.89
C TYR A 279 -16.64 -12.44 14.87
N GLY A 280 -16.27 -11.66 15.89
CA GLY A 280 -15.36 -12.08 16.96
C GLY A 280 -13.93 -12.39 16.50
N TYR A 281 -13.45 -11.77 15.42
CA TYR A 281 -12.08 -11.93 14.91
C TYR A 281 -11.66 -13.37 14.58
N ARG A 282 -12.61 -14.23 14.17
CA ARG A 282 -12.41 -15.67 13.86
C ARG A 282 -11.96 -15.99 12.43
N GLY A 283 -10.95 -15.28 11.89
CA GLY A 283 -10.38 -15.58 10.57
C GLY A 283 -11.09 -14.88 9.40
N GLN A 284 -11.79 -13.79 9.68
CA GLN A 284 -12.47 -13.01 8.65
C GLN A 284 -11.48 -12.27 7.76
N VAL A 285 -11.87 -12.13 6.50
CA VAL A 285 -11.18 -11.33 5.48
C VAL A 285 -12.14 -10.28 4.98
N ILE A 286 -11.68 -9.03 4.91
CA ILE A 286 -12.40 -7.94 4.26
C ILE A 286 -11.66 -7.51 3.00
N GLU A 287 -12.41 -7.39 1.91
CA GLU A 287 -11.93 -6.72 0.71
C GLU A 287 -12.19 -5.22 0.78
N ALA A 288 -11.11 -4.46 0.71
CA ALA A 288 -11.14 -3.02 0.75
C ALA A 288 -10.25 -2.47 -0.37
N PRO A 289 -10.78 -1.67 -1.31
CA PRO A 289 -10.01 -1.16 -2.45
C PRO A 289 -8.70 -0.49 -2.04
N THR A 290 -7.69 -0.54 -2.91
CA THR A 290 -6.40 0.11 -2.60
C THR A 290 -6.60 1.60 -2.33
N GLY A 291 -6.09 2.08 -1.19
CA GLY A 291 -6.25 3.47 -0.78
C GLY A 291 -7.44 3.76 0.14
N SER A 292 -8.25 2.75 0.46
CA SER A 292 -9.36 2.86 1.43
C SER A 292 -8.92 3.03 2.89
N GLY A 293 -7.63 2.92 3.21
CA GLY A 293 -7.13 3.05 4.59
C GLY A 293 -7.22 1.77 5.41
N LYS A 294 -6.83 0.62 4.83
CA LYS A 294 -6.78 -0.70 5.49
C LYS A 294 -5.97 -0.70 6.79
N THR A 295 -4.84 0.01 6.81
CA THR A 295 -4.01 0.16 8.02
C THR A 295 -4.79 0.82 9.16
N LEU A 296 -5.67 1.79 8.88
CA LEU A 296 -6.51 2.44 9.89
C LEU A 296 -7.51 1.44 10.50
N ILE A 297 -8.14 0.61 9.66
CA ILE A 297 -9.08 -0.43 10.12
C ILE A 297 -8.35 -1.41 11.04
N GLY A 298 -7.16 -1.87 10.65
CA GLY A 298 -6.37 -2.74 11.51
C GLY A 298 -5.88 -2.07 12.80
N MET A 299 -5.59 -0.76 12.79
CA MET A 299 -5.31 0.00 14.02
C MET A 299 -6.53 0.11 14.94
N MET A 300 -7.74 0.22 14.40
CA MET A 300 -8.97 0.14 15.21
C MET A 300 -9.11 -1.23 15.88
N CYS A 301 -8.83 -2.32 15.16
CA CYS A 301 -8.80 -3.67 15.75
C CYS A 301 -7.71 -3.79 16.84
N ILE A 302 -6.51 -3.26 16.59
CA ILE A 302 -5.43 -3.23 17.59
C ILE A 302 -5.87 -2.47 18.85
N GLN A 303 -6.48 -1.29 18.71
CA GLN A 303 -6.99 -0.54 19.86
C GLN A 303 -8.01 -1.36 20.67
N ASP A 304 -8.92 -2.06 20.00
CA ASP A 304 -9.92 -2.90 20.68
C ASP A 304 -9.24 -4.07 21.42
N TRP A 305 -8.29 -4.76 20.79
CA TRP A 305 -7.54 -5.86 21.42
C TRP A 305 -6.65 -5.40 22.58
N MET A 306 -6.09 -4.20 22.51
CA MET A 306 -5.27 -3.65 23.60
C MET A 306 -6.06 -3.47 24.91
N ARG A 307 -7.40 -3.46 24.88
CA ARG A 307 -8.26 -3.44 26.07
C ARG A 307 -8.28 -4.77 26.82
N SER A 308 -8.11 -5.89 26.12
CA SER A 308 -8.08 -7.24 26.71
C SER A 308 -6.66 -7.78 26.91
N LEU A 309 -5.67 -7.19 26.22
CA LEU A 309 -4.29 -7.66 26.20
C LEU A 309 -3.54 -7.39 27.50
N SER A 310 -2.97 -8.45 28.08
CA SER A 310 -2.20 -8.39 29.32
C SER A 310 -0.71 -8.05 29.06
N PRO A 311 0.01 -7.48 30.03
CA PRO A 311 1.46 -7.35 29.96
C PRO A 311 2.18 -8.65 29.55
N GLY A 312 3.02 -8.55 28.51
CA GLY A 312 3.77 -9.69 27.96
C GLY A 312 3.03 -10.49 26.88
N GLU A 313 1.76 -10.20 26.61
CA GLU A 313 1.05 -10.66 25.41
C GLU A 313 1.32 -9.74 24.23
N SER A 314 1.30 -10.31 23.02
CA SER A 314 1.64 -9.57 21.80
C SER A 314 0.58 -9.72 20.71
N ILE A 315 0.51 -8.71 19.85
CA ILE A 315 -0.21 -8.71 18.59
C ILE A 315 0.79 -8.84 17.45
N LEU A 316 0.59 -9.78 16.53
CA LEU A 316 1.46 -9.98 15.36
C LEU A 316 0.82 -9.39 14.09
N VAL A 317 1.52 -8.48 13.44
CA VAL A 317 1.14 -7.92 12.13
C VAL A 317 2.07 -8.46 11.05
N LEU A 318 1.51 -9.23 10.12
CA LEU A 318 2.23 -9.83 8.99
C LEU A 318 2.03 -9.01 7.71
N VAL A 319 3.14 -8.58 7.12
CA VAL A 319 3.15 -7.73 5.92
C VAL A 319 3.97 -8.33 4.77
N PRO A 320 3.71 -7.96 3.51
CA PRO A 320 4.41 -8.56 2.37
C PRO A 320 5.87 -8.11 2.21
N THR A 321 6.22 -6.87 2.60
CA THR A 321 7.57 -6.32 2.38
C THR A 321 8.02 -5.39 3.51
N VAL A 322 9.32 -5.11 3.59
CA VAL A 322 9.91 -4.18 4.58
C VAL A 322 9.31 -2.77 4.49
N ASN A 323 8.98 -2.28 3.29
CA ASN A 323 8.29 -0.99 3.14
C ASN A 323 6.94 -0.94 3.88
N TYR A 324 6.18 -2.04 3.90
CA TYR A 324 4.94 -2.12 4.68
C TYR A 324 5.22 -2.18 6.18
N GLN A 325 6.33 -2.81 6.62
CA GLN A 325 6.73 -2.78 8.04
C GLN A 325 6.96 -1.35 8.52
N GLN A 326 7.70 -0.56 7.74
CA GLN A 326 7.97 0.85 8.03
C GLN A 326 6.68 1.68 8.01
N GLN A 327 5.78 1.41 7.06
CA GLN A 327 4.48 2.07 7.01
C GLN A 327 3.67 1.80 8.28
N TRP A 328 3.54 0.54 8.70
CA TRP A 328 2.82 0.18 9.93
C TRP A 328 3.46 0.79 11.17
N PHE A 329 4.79 0.76 11.29
CA PHE A 329 5.50 1.41 12.40
C PHE A 329 5.21 2.91 12.49
N ALA A 330 5.28 3.62 11.36
CA ALA A 330 5.02 5.05 11.32
C ALA A 330 3.55 5.38 11.67
N GLU A 331 2.59 4.57 11.18
CA GLU A 331 1.16 4.72 11.50
C GLU A 331 0.88 4.44 12.98
N LEU A 332 1.49 3.41 13.56
CA LEU A 332 1.28 3.05 14.97
C LEU A 332 1.93 4.04 15.94
N CYS A 333 3.13 4.56 15.62
CA CYS A 333 3.90 5.41 16.53
C CYS A 333 3.73 6.91 16.30
N TYR A 334 3.89 7.38 15.06
CA TYR A 334 4.27 8.79 14.80
C TYR A 334 3.21 9.60 14.08
N LYS A 335 2.36 8.95 13.28
CA LYS A 335 1.42 9.70 12.45
C LYS A 335 0.32 10.34 13.30
N PRO A 336 -0.12 11.56 12.96
CA PRO A 336 -1.13 12.27 13.75
C PRO A 336 -2.44 11.52 13.90
N VAL A 337 -2.83 10.73 12.90
CA VAL A 337 -4.09 9.98 12.82
C VAL A 337 -3.96 8.55 13.38
N GLY A 338 -2.77 8.16 13.85
CA GLY A 338 -2.48 6.83 14.37
C GLY A 338 -2.77 6.64 15.86
N LEU A 339 -2.45 5.46 16.39
CA LEU A 339 -2.58 5.13 17.81
C LEU A 339 -1.55 5.83 18.71
N ARG A 340 -0.49 6.39 18.12
CA ARG A 340 0.58 7.11 18.83
C ARG A 340 1.17 6.32 20.00
N LEU A 341 1.46 5.06 19.76
CA LEU A 341 2.07 4.17 20.74
C LEU A 341 3.53 4.54 20.99
N ALA A 342 4.01 4.23 22.19
CA ALA A 342 5.42 4.38 22.53
C ALA A 342 6.26 3.44 21.65
N PRO A 343 7.40 3.90 21.07
CA PRO A 343 8.21 3.08 20.16
C PRO A 343 8.75 1.78 20.77
N ASP A 344 8.90 1.72 22.08
CA ASP A 344 9.31 0.56 22.87
C ASP A 344 8.23 -0.52 23.00
N LEU A 345 6.96 -0.17 22.74
CA LEU A 345 5.86 -1.15 22.69
C LEU A 345 5.76 -1.84 21.32
N ILE A 346 6.55 -1.41 20.33
CA ILE A 346 6.44 -1.90 18.96
C ILE A 346 7.80 -2.41 18.51
N PHE A 347 7.84 -3.61 17.95
CA PHE A 347 9.02 -4.18 17.31
C PHE A 347 8.83 -4.30 15.81
N THR A 348 9.83 -3.90 15.03
CA THR A 348 9.85 -4.10 13.57
C THR A 348 11.16 -4.75 13.11
N GLY A 349 11.06 -5.92 12.48
CA GLY A 349 12.25 -6.64 12.04
C GLY A 349 12.01 -8.10 11.72
N THR A 350 12.99 -8.92 12.09
CA THR A 350 12.98 -10.38 11.94
C THR A 350 12.95 -11.05 13.33
N PRO A 351 12.49 -12.30 13.44
CA PRO A 351 12.55 -13.06 14.71
C PRO A 351 13.93 -13.08 15.35
N ALA A 352 15.00 -13.27 14.56
CA ALA A 352 16.38 -13.28 15.08
C ALA A 352 16.78 -11.94 15.71
N LEU A 353 16.38 -10.80 15.12
CA LEU A 353 16.63 -9.49 15.70
C LEU A 353 15.86 -9.29 17.02
N LEU A 354 14.63 -9.80 17.11
CA LEU A 354 13.82 -9.71 18.33
C LEU A 354 14.47 -10.49 19.48
N GLU A 355 14.99 -11.69 19.20
CA GLU A 355 15.72 -12.49 20.19
C GLU A 355 17.03 -11.80 20.67
N GLU A 356 17.75 -11.12 19.77
CA GLU A 356 18.93 -10.32 20.13
C GLU A 356 18.56 -9.11 21.00
N GLU A 357 17.46 -8.42 20.68
CA GLU A 357 16.97 -7.27 21.44
C GLU A 357 16.39 -7.66 22.80
N GLY A 358 15.67 -8.79 22.89
CA GLY A 358 15.15 -9.31 24.16
C GLY A 358 16.26 -9.68 25.14
N LYS A 359 17.47 -10.00 24.68
CA LYS A 359 18.65 -10.19 25.55
C LYS A 359 19.21 -8.90 26.12
N THR A 360 18.89 -7.75 25.53
CA THR A 360 19.44 -6.44 25.89
C THR A 360 18.42 -5.50 26.52
N THR A 361 17.12 -5.78 26.36
CA THR A 361 16.02 -4.96 26.87
C THR A 361 15.06 -5.82 27.70
N SER A 362 14.60 -5.31 28.85
CA SER A 362 13.66 -6.01 29.74
C SER A 362 12.18 -5.82 29.36
N ILE A 363 11.90 -5.16 28.23
CA ILE A 363 10.55 -4.79 27.78
C ILE A 363 10.13 -5.74 26.66
N SER A 364 9.03 -6.47 26.86
CA SER A 364 8.38 -7.26 25.80
C SER A 364 7.52 -6.33 24.94
N PRO A 365 7.74 -6.26 23.61
CA PRO A 365 6.92 -5.43 22.73
C PRO A 365 5.48 -5.95 22.67
N VAL A 366 4.51 -5.03 22.66
CA VAL A 366 3.07 -5.32 22.54
C VAL A 366 2.69 -5.65 21.10
N ILE A 367 3.36 -5.02 20.13
CA ILE A 367 3.07 -5.22 18.70
C ILE A 367 4.33 -5.64 17.97
N LEU A 368 4.25 -6.76 17.26
CA LEU A 368 5.32 -7.30 16.42
C LEU A 368 4.94 -7.10 14.96
N VAL A 369 5.73 -6.33 14.20
CA VAL A 369 5.51 -6.12 12.75
C VAL A 369 6.58 -6.84 11.95
N MET A 370 6.20 -7.92 11.28
CA MET A 370 7.12 -8.83 10.58
C MET A 370 6.70 -9.08 9.14
N THR A 371 7.67 -9.33 8.25
CA THR A 371 7.31 -9.81 6.90
C THR A 371 6.95 -11.29 6.93
N TYR A 372 6.04 -11.74 6.06
CA TYR A 372 5.76 -13.18 5.89
C TYR A 372 7.05 -13.99 5.65
N SER A 373 7.97 -13.43 4.86
CA SER A 373 9.28 -14.06 4.60
C SER A 373 10.22 -14.10 5.80
N ALA A 374 10.15 -13.11 6.70
CA ALA A 374 11.00 -13.08 7.89
C ALA A 374 10.54 -14.14 8.90
N LEU A 375 9.23 -14.26 9.13
CA LEU A 375 8.69 -15.31 10.00
C LEU A 375 8.92 -16.71 9.42
N ALA A 376 8.84 -16.84 8.09
CA ALA A 376 9.16 -18.09 7.39
C ALA A 376 10.61 -18.57 7.57
N GLN A 377 11.54 -17.67 7.93
CA GLN A 377 12.96 -18.00 8.05
C GLN A 377 13.37 -18.47 9.45
N THR A 378 12.46 -18.40 10.43
CA THR A 378 12.68 -18.87 11.80
C THR A 378 13.11 -20.34 11.79
N GLY A 379 14.27 -20.65 12.40
CA GLY A 379 14.82 -22.02 12.47
C GLY A 379 15.79 -22.43 11.33
N SER A 380 15.91 -21.65 10.25
CA SER A 380 16.82 -22.01 9.14
C SER A 380 18.26 -21.48 9.35
N GLY A 381 19.09 -22.24 10.07
CA GLY A 381 20.52 -21.93 10.26
C GLY A 381 21.38 -21.87 8.98
N THR A 382 20.79 -22.03 7.79
CA THR A 382 21.51 -22.13 6.51
C THR A 382 20.86 -21.33 5.37
N GLY A 383 20.25 -20.16 5.64
CA GLY A 383 20.06 -19.10 4.64
C GLY A 383 19.32 -19.46 3.33
N LYS A 384 18.65 -20.60 3.25
CA LYS A 384 17.77 -21.02 2.14
C LYS A 384 16.50 -21.56 2.77
N GLY A 385 15.44 -20.78 2.63
CA GLY A 385 14.19 -20.90 3.36
C GLY A 385 13.60 -22.30 3.39
N GLY A 386 13.21 -22.70 4.59
CA GLY A 386 12.33 -23.83 4.86
C GLY A 386 11.34 -23.41 5.94
N PHE A 387 10.07 -23.72 5.73
CA PHE A 387 9.05 -23.62 6.76
C PHE A 387 9.37 -24.67 7.84
N ASP A 388 9.73 -24.22 9.05
CA ASP A 388 9.83 -25.10 10.21
C ASP A 388 8.72 -24.74 11.20
N GLN A 389 7.69 -25.59 11.23
CA GLN A 389 6.53 -25.40 12.09
C GLN A 389 6.93 -25.23 13.56
N GLY A 390 7.83 -26.09 14.06
CA GLY A 390 8.23 -26.07 15.47
C GLY A 390 8.90 -24.74 15.88
N SER A 391 9.78 -24.20 15.04
CA SER A 391 10.41 -22.90 15.30
C SER A 391 9.42 -21.73 15.29
N ILE A 392 8.40 -21.77 14.41
CA ILE A 392 7.37 -20.72 14.35
C ILE A 392 6.44 -20.83 15.57
N GLU A 393 6.02 -22.04 15.93
CA GLU A 393 5.22 -22.29 17.13
C GLU A 393 5.96 -21.84 18.40
N MET A 394 7.25 -22.16 18.52
CA MET A 394 8.10 -21.68 19.61
C MET A 394 8.17 -20.16 19.64
N PHE A 395 8.34 -19.51 18.49
CA PHE A 395 8.36 -18.05 18.40
C PHE A 395 7.04 -17.44 18.88
N LEU A 396 5.89 -17.97 18.42
CA LEU A 396 4.56 -17.48 18.81
C LEU A 396 4.33 -17.66 20.32
N GLN A 397 4.72 -18.81 20.88
CA GLN A 397 4.65 -19.10 22.32
C GLN A 397 5.57 -18.20 23.16
N GLN A 398 6.83 -18.03 22.74
CA GLN A 398 7.82 -17.23 23.48
C GLN A 398 7.40 -15.76 23.59
N ASN A 399 6.76 -15.24 22.55
CA ASN A 399 6.25 -13.86 22.51
C ASN A 399 4.76 -13.75 22.91
N ASN A 400 4.16 -14.86 23.35
CA ASN A 400 2.78 -14.97 23.80
C ASN A 400 1.77 -14.24 22.88
N VAL A 401 1.86 -14.53 21.57
CA VAL A 401 1.02 -13.87 20.56
C VAL A 401 -0.44 -14.30 20.74
N GLN A 402 -1.34 -13.34 20.93
CA GLN A 402 -2.79 -13.60 21.10
C GLN A 402 -3.58 -13.29 19.83
N TYR A 403 -3.19 -12.24 19.10
CA TYR A 403 -3.92 -11.75 17.93
C TYR A 403 -3.00 -11.63 16.72
N VAL A 404 -3.57 -11.85 15.52
CA VAL A 404 -2.82 -11.75 14.26
C VAL A 404 -3.56 -10.94 13.20
N ILE A 405 -2.83 -10.05 12.52
CA ILE A 405 -3.27 -9.31 11.34
C ILE A 405 -2.51 -9.80 10.10
N LEU A 406 -3.25 -10.16 9.05
CA LEU A 406 -2.72 -10.54 7.74
C LEU A 406 -2.95 -9.39 6.74
N ASP A 407 -1.92 -8.57 6.50
CA ASP A 407 -1.98 -7.51 5.49
C ASP A 407 -1.68 -8.06 4.09
N GLU A 408 -2.40 -7.54 3.09
CA GLU A 408 -2.41 -8.01 1.70
C GLU A 408 -2.52 -9.55 1.57
N VAL A 409 -3.48 -10.15 2.29
CA VAL A 409 -3.62 -11.61 2.41
C VAL A 409 -3.82 -12.34 1.08
N HIS A 410 -4.20 -11.66 -0.01
CA HIS A 410 -4.22 -12.26 -1.36
C HIS A 410 -2.86 -12.80 -1.79
N LYS A 411 -1.74 -12.21 -1.33
CA LYS A 411 -0.38 -12.66 -1.63
C LYS A 411 -0.09 -14.06 -1.09
N VAL A 412 -0.79 -14.46 -0.04
CA VAL A 412 -0.71 -15.78 0.56
C VAL A 412 -1.42 -16.83 -0.31
N VAL A 413 -2.58 -16.48 -0.89
CA VAL A 413 -3.42 -17.41 -1.68
C VAL A 413 -3.14 -17.41 -3.19
N GLU A 414 -2.31 -16.48 -3.69
CA GLU A 414 -1.79 -16.50 -5.07
C GLU A 414 -1.15 -17.87 -5.38
N ASN A 415 -0.36 -18.39 -4.43
CA ASN A 415 0.15 -19.75 -4.44
C ASN A 415 -0.12 -20.43 -3.10
N THR A 416 -1.16 -21.28 -3.05
CA THR A 416 -1.53 -22.04 -1.85
C THR A 416 -0.50 -23.08 -1.43
N ARG A 417 0.57 -23.32 -2.19
CA ARG A 417 1.71 -24.19 -1.81
C ARG A 417 2.93 -23.38 -1.38
N SER A 418 2.79 -22.08 -1.17
CA SER A 418 3.86 -21.22 -0.70
C SER A 418 4.05 -21.34 0.81
N VAL A 419 5.26 -21.02 1.29
CA VAL A 419 5.56 -20.99 2.73
C VAL A 419 4.64 -20.02 3.49
N SER A 420 4.26 -18.89 2.88
CA SER A 420 3.30 -17.96 3.49
C SER A 420 1.92 -18.59 3.70
N ALA A 421 1.48 -19.46 2.77
CA ALA A 421 0.25 -20.22 2.93
C ALA A 421 0.35 -21.27 4.05
N ASP A 422 1.51 -21.89 4.22
CA ASP A 422 1.76 -22.83 5.32
C ASP A 422 1.70 -22.12 6.68
N ILE A 423 2.31 -20.93 6.81
CA ILE A 423 2.17 -20.06 7.99
C ILE A 423 0.69 -19.75 8.29
N THR A 424 -0.07 -19.38 7.26
CA THR A 424 -1.49 -19.03 7.45
C THR A 424 -2.30 -20.23 7.93
N ARG A 425 -2.02 -21.45 7.45
CA ARG A 425 -2.70 -22.65 7.97
C ARG A 425 -2.39 -22.90 9.44
N LEU A 426 -1.13 -22.77 9.83
CA LEU A 426 -0.71 -22.92 11.22
C LEU A 426 -1.45 -21.92 12.14
N LEU A 427 -1.53 -20.65 11.74
CA LEU A 427 -2.28 -19.64 12.49
C LEU A 427 -3.77 -19.98 12.59
N MET A 428 -4.37 -20.48 11.51
CA MET A 428 -5.78 -20.91 11.53
C MET A 428 -6.01 -22.21 12.31
N GLU A 429 -4.99 -23.05 12.49
CA GLU A 429 -5.03 -24.19 13.43
C GLU A 429 -5.03 -23.70 14.88
N TRP A 430 -4.13 -22.79 15.21
CA TRP A 430 -4.05 -22.17 16.55
C TRP A 430 -5.30 -21.35 16.91
N LEU A 431 -5.94 -20.70 15.94
CA LEU A 431 -7.22 -20.03 16.17
C LEU A 431 -8.34 -21.03 16.50
N ARG A 432 -8.29 -22.24 15.92
CA ARG A 432 -9.32 -23.28 16.14
C ARG A 432 -9.14 -24.02 17.46
N ASP A 433 -7.90 -24.22 17.91
CA ASP A 433 -7.62 -24.85 19.20
C ASP A 433 -7.64 -23.86 20.38
N GLY A 434 -7.72 -22.55 20.11
CA GLY A 434 -7.82 -21.49 21.10
C GLY A 434 -6.48 -20.95 21.58
N SER A 435 -5.36 -21.35 20.96
CA SER A 435 -4.04 -20.77 21.21
C SER A 435 -3.88 -19.34 20.69
N LEU A 436 -4.75 -18.93 19.74
CA LEU A 436 -4.95 -17.53 19.36
C LEU A 436 -6.37 -17.11 19.70
N GLU A 437 -6.52 -15.87 20.17
CA GLU A 437 -7.82 -15.26 20.45
C GLU A 437 -8.47 -14.71 19.17
N GLY A 438 -7.67 -14.21 18.21
CA GLY A 438 -8.19 -13.68 16.95
C GLY A 438 -7.20 -13.60 15.79
N VAL A 439 -7.71 -13.77 14.57
CA VAL A 439 -7.00 -13.59 13.31
C VAL A 439 -7.90 -12.83 12.34
N ILE A 440 -7.38 -11.76 11.73
CA ILE A 440 -8.09 -11.01 10.68
C ILE A 440 -7.20 -10.79 9.46
N GLY A 441 -7.83 -10.63 8.29
CA GLY A 441 -7.12 -10.31 7.05
C GLY A 441 -7.77 -9.18 6.26
N PHE A 442 -6.95 -8.40 5.56
CA PHE A 442 -7.44 -7.40 4.60
C PHE A 442 -6.73 -7.56 3.26
N SER A 443 -7.44 -7.28 2.17
CA SER A 443 -6.87 -7.34 0.82
C SER A 443 -7.58 -6.39 -0.13
N GLY A 444 -6.86 -5.87 -1.13
CA GLY A 444 -7.45 -5.05 -2.19
C GLY A 444 -8.18 -5.82 -3.29
N THR A 445 -8.05 -7.15 -3.33
CA THR A 445 -8.58 -8.01 -4.41
C THR A 445 -9.08 -9.35 -3.85
N ALA A 446 -9.76 -9.34 -2.70
CA ALA A 446 -10.07 -10.58 -1.99
C ALA A 446 -11.16 -11.43 -2.67
N ALA A 447 -12.19 -10.83 -3.29
CA ALA A 447 -13.27 -11.55 -3.96
C ALA A 447 -12.77 -12.53 -5.02
N ALA A 448 -11.77 -12.12 -5.81
CA ALA A 448 -11.16 -12.97 -6.83
C ALA A 448 -10.56 -14.28 -6.27
N TYR A 449 -10.24 -14.31 -4.97
CA TYR A 449 -9.64 -15.46 -4.29
C TYR A 449 -10.55 -16.09 -3.22
N ARG A 450 -11.86 -15.78 -3.17
CA ARG A 450 -12.84 -16.30 -2.18
C ARG A 450 -12.70 -17.81 -1.95
N ARG A 451 -12.72 -18.62 -3.03
CA ARG A 451 -12.57 -20.09 -2.95
C ARG A 451 -11.19 -20.54 -2.42
N ARG A 452 -10.14 -19.74 -2.60
CA ARG A 452 -8.79 -20.06 -2.11
C ARG A 452 -8.60 -19.67 -0.64
N PHE A 453 -9.22 -18.58 -0.18
CA PHE A 453 -9.25 -18.24 1.25
C PHE A 453 -9.93 -19.33 2.06
N ALA A 454 -11.09 -19.81 1.61
CA ALA A 454 -11.81 -20.90 2.27
C ALA A 454 -10.94 -22.17 2.45
N LYS A 455 -10.04 -22.48 1.50
CA LYS A 455 -9.10 -23.61 1.62
C LYS A 455 -8.03 -23.44 2.70
N LEU A 456 -7.77 -22.21 3.12
CA LEU A 456 -6.85 -21.91 4.22
C LEU A 456 -7.58 -21.71 5.56
N GLY A 457 -8.92 -21.83 5.59
CA GLY A 457 -9.74 -21.56 6.78
C GLY A 457 -10.11 -20.08 6.96
N LEU A 458 -9.82 -19.23 5.97
CA LEU A 458 -10.18 -17.81 5.99
C LEU A 458 -11.52 -17.58 5.28
N GLU A 459 -12.34 -16.67 5.81
CA GLU A 459 -13.67 -16.37 5.29
C GLU A 459 -13.77 -14.92 4.80
N LEU A 460 -14.06 -14.70 3.51
CA LEU A 460 -14.34 -13.36 3.01
C LEU A 460 -15.77 -12.96 3.41
N VAL A 461 -15.90 -12.07 4.40
CA VAL A 461 -17.20 -11.67 4.99
C VAL A 461 -17.74 -10.36 4.45
N TYR A 462 -16.89 -9.50 3.90
CA TYR A 462 -17.33 -8.20 3.39
C TYR A 462 -16.45 -7.75 2.22
N THR A 463 -17.09 -7.30 1.14
CA THR A 463 -16.46 -6.60 0.03
C THR A 463 -17.01 -5.19 0.00
N MET A 464 -16.14 -4.20 0.21
CA MET A 464 -16.54 -2.80 0.14
C MET A 464 -16.92 -2.45 -1.32
N PRO A 465 -18.19 -2.08 -1.61
CA PRO A 465 -18.61 -1.69 -2.95
C PRO A 465 -17.81 -0.48 -3.43
N ALA A 466 -17.09 -0.62 -4.54
CA ALA A 466 -16.23 0.43 -5.06
C ALA A 466 -17.06 1.62 -5.56
N ALA A 467 -18.25 1.36 -6.14
CA ALA A 467 -19.18 2.37 -6.59
C ALA A 467 -19.57 3.35 -5.47
N ASP A 468 -19.86 2.86 -4.26
CA ASP A 468 -20.17 3.71 -3.11
C ASP A 468 -18.97 4.57 -2.71
N LEU A 469 -17.80 3.95 -2.57
CA LEU A 469 -16.60 4.69 -2.17
C LEU A 469 -16.28 5.82 -3.14
N ILE A 470 -16.59 5.63 -4.43
CA ILE A 470 -16.41 6.65 -5.46
C ILE A 470 -17.52 7.71 -5.40
N ALA A 471 -18.78 7.30 -5.31
CA ALA A 471 -19.94 8.20 -5.29
C ALA A 471 -19.99 9.10 -4.05
N TYR A 472 -19.45 8.65 -2.92
CA TYR A 472 -19.28 9.47 -1.71
C TYR A 472 -17.89 10.13 -1.61
N GLY A 473 -17.05 9.99 -2.64
CA GLY A 473 -15.79 10.72 -2.81
C GLY A 473 -14.62 10.22 -1.95
N PHE A 474 -14.74 9.07 -1.29
CA PHE A 474 -13.65 8.42 -0.56
C PHE A 474 -12.54 7.89 -1.47
N VAL A 475 -12.92 7.52 -2.70
CA VAL A 475 -12.07 7.18 -3.83
C VAL A 475 -12.37 8.19 -4.94
N ALA A 476 -11.33 8.69 -5.62
CA ALA A 476 -11.49 9.61 -6.73
C ALA A 476 -12.20 8.92 -7.92
N PRO A 477 -13.24 9.54 -8.51
CA PRO A 477 -13.88 9.04 -9.72
C PRO A 477 -12.89 8.81 -10.85
N TYR A 478 -13.12 7.78 -11.65
CA TYR A 478 -12.26 7.46 -12.79
C TYR A 478 -13.03 6.94 -13.99
N THR A 479 -12.37 6.96 -15.15
CA THR A 479 -12.86 6.38 -16.40
C THR A 479 -11.68 5.87 -17.24
N GLU A 480 -11.98 4.96 -18.17
CA GLU A 480 -10.99 4.27 -18.98
C GLU A 480 -11.17 4.48 -20.49
N PHE A 481 -10.05 4.56 -21.20
CA PHE A 481 -10.00 4.77 -22.64
C PHE A 481 -9.06 3.74 -23.29
N GLY A 482 -9.54 3.02 -24.30
CA GLY A 482 -8.68 2.30 -25.22
C GLY A 482 -8.19 3.24 -26.32
N VAL A 483 -6.88 3.38 -26.51
CA VAL A 483 -6.32 4.24 -27.56
C VAL A 483 -5.41 3.45 -28.48
N PRO A 484 -5.79 3.26 -29.76
CA PRO A 484 -4.94 2.55 -30.69
C PRO A 484 -3.73 3.42 -31.05
N PHE A 485 -2.55 2.82 -31.09
CA PHE A 485 -1.39 3.42 -31.75
C PHE A 485 -1.01 2.60 -32.99
N ALA A 486 -0.78 3.32 -34.09
CA ALA A 486 -0.35 2.80 -35.37
C ALA A 486 1.03 3.38 -35.72
N TYR A 487 1.42 3.32 -37.00
CA TYR A 487 2.60 4.01 -37.50
C TYR A 487 2.37 5.54 -37.50
N SER A 488 3.44 6.32 -37.29
CA SER A 488 3.42 7.76 -37.58
C SER A 488 3.21 8.03 -39.07
N ASP A 489 2.90 9.27 -39.44
CA ASP A 489 2.80 9.69 -40.85
C ASP A 489 4.07 9.36 -41.64
N ARG A 490 5.23 9.54 -41.00
CA ARG A 490 6.54 9.28 -41.60
C ARG A 490 6.85 7.79 -41.66
N GLU A 491 6.60 7.03 -40.59
CA GLU A 491 6.75 5.57 -40.59
C GLU A 491 5.87 4.91 -41.65
N HIS A 492 4.66 5.46 -41.84
CA HIS A 492 3.76 5.01 -42.90
C HIS A 492 4.33 5.27 -44.29
N ARG A 493 4.88 6.48 -44.56
CA ARG A 493 5.57 6.78 -45.83
C ARG A 493 6.77 5.86 -46.07
N ILE A 494 7.63 5.68 -45.07
CA ILE A 494 8.79 4.77 -45.16
C ILE A 494 8.32 3.35 -45.47
N ARG A 495 7.25 2.87 -44.82
CA ARG A 495 6.67 1.55 -45.10
C ARG A 495 6.21 1.41 -46.55
N LEU A 496 5.49 2.41 -47.08
CA LEU A 496 5.06 2.40 -48.49
C LEU A 496 6.26 2.39 -49.44
N LEU A 497 7.32 3.14 -49.14
CA LEU A 497 8.57 3.14 -49.93
C LEU A 497 9.27 1.77 -49.87
N LEU A 498 9.31 1.12 -48.71
CA LEU A 498 9.89 -0.21 -48.54
C LEU A 498 9.05 -1.31 -49.18
N ASP A 499 7.72 -1.18 -49.21
CA ASP A 499 6.86 -2.07 -49.98
C ASP A 499 7.11 -1.89 -51.48
N GLY A 500 7.30 -0.66 -51.96
CA GLY A 500 7.79 -0.39 -53.31
C GLY A 500 9.15 -1.02 -53.61
N TYR A 501 10.06 -1.04 -52.63
CA TYR A 501 11.38 -1.67 -52.73
C TYR A 501 11.25 -3.20 -52.84
N LYS A 502 10.35 -3.83 -52.07
CA LYS A 502 10.06 -5.27 -52.16
C LYS A 502 9.57 -5.67 -53.55
N GLU A 503 8.68 -4.88 -54.15
CA GLU A 503 8.20 -5.17 -55.51
C GLU A 503 9.33 -5.06 -56.54
N ALA A 504 10.22 -4.06 -56.41
CA ALA A 504 11.40 -3.95 -57.27
C ALA A 504 12.38 -5.12 -57.08
N LEU A 505 12.58 -5.61 -55.84
CA LEU A 505 13.37 -6.81 -55.58
C LEU A 505 12.74 -8.08 -56.19
N ARG A 506 11.41 -8.23 -56.13
CA ARG A 506 10.73 -9.36 -56.79
C ARG A 506 10.90 -9.30 -58.30
N ALA A 507 10.80 -8.11 -58.89
CA ALA A 507 11.09 -7.91 -60.31
C ALA A 507 12.54 -8.28 -60.65
N PHE A 508 13.50 -7.95 -59.78
CA PHE A 508 14.90 -8.33 -59.96
C PHE A 508 15.12 -9.84 -59.86
N ILE A 509 14.54 -10.52 -58.86
CA ILE A 509 14.64 -11.99 -58.74
C ILE A 509 14.00 -12.68 -59.95
N ALA A 510 12.87 -12.17 -60.44
CA ALA A 510 12.24 -12.66 -61.66
C ALA A 510 13.12 -12.41 -62.89
N LEU A 511 13.78 -11.25 -62.96
CA LEU A 511 14.72 -10.91 -64.03
C LEU A 511 15.90 -11.87 -64.07
N VAL A 512 16.46 -12.25 -62.93
CA VAL A 512 17.63 -13.16 -62.85
C VAL A 512 17.21 -14.63 -63.05
N GLY A 513 16.07 -15.02 -62.50
CA GLY A 513 15.53 -16.37 -62.60
C GLY A 513 15.86 -17.22 -61.37
N SER A 514 14.83 -17.82 -60.77
CA SER A 514 14.97 -18.65 -59.55
C SER A 514 15.78 -19.92 -59.78
N GLY A 515 15.60 -20.58 -60.93
CA GLY A 515 16.37 -21.79 -61.28
C GLY A 515 17.85 -21.50 -61.47
N THR A 516 18.19 -20.40 -62.15
CA THR A 516 19.56 -19.93 -62.36
C THR A 516 20.27 -19.64 -61.03
N LEU A 517 19.62 -18.91 -60.13
CA LEU A 517 20.15 -18.61 -58.80
C LEU A 517 20.42 -19.85 -57.94
N ARG A 518 19.51 -20.83 -57.94
CA ARG A 518 19.71 -22.10 -57.23
C ARG A 518 20.84 -22.93 -57.86
N GLY A 519 20.95 -22.92 -59.19
CA GLY A 519 22.05 -23.56 -59.92
C GLY A 519 23.41 -22.94 -59.59
N TRP A 520 23.50 -21.61 -59.53
CA TRP A 520 24.72 -20.92 -59.11
C TRP A 520 25.07 -21.17 -57.65
N LEU A 521 24.07 -21.21 -56.76
CA LEU A 521 24.27 -21.61 -55.36
C LEU A 521 24.86 -23.02 -55.29
N ALA A 522 24.26 -23.99 -55.97
CA ALA A 522 24.73 -25.38 -56.03
C ALA A 522 26.17 -25.52 -56.54
N GLY A 523 26.62 -24.59 -57.40
CA GLY A 523 27.99 -24.51 -57.90
C GLY A 523 29.02 -23.91 -56.94
N VAL A 524 28.63 -23.39 -55.77
CA VAL A 524 29.57 -22.91 -54.74
C VAL A 524 29.91 -24.07 -53.79
N PRO A 525 31.17 -24.31 -53.38
CA PRO A 525 31.50 -25.34 -52.39
C PRO A 525 30.76 -25.17 -51.05
N THR A 526 30.25 -26.26 -50.46
CA THR A 526 29.46 -26.21 -49.20
C THR A 526 30.19 -25.52 -48.06
N GLU A 527 31.49 -25.75 -47.91
CA GLU A 527 32.32 -25.10 -46.89
C GLU A 527 32.35 -23.58 -47.07
N GLU A 528 32.45 -23.11 -48.31
CA GLU A 528 32.44 -21.69 -48.64
C GLU A 528 31.07 -21.05 -48.34
N ARG A 529 29.96 -21.75 -48.66
CA ARG A 529 28.61 -21.29 -48.33
C ARG A 529 28.38 -21.18 -46.83
N LEU A 530 28.85 -22.16 -46.06
CA LEU A 530 28.75 -22.17 -44.60
C LEU A 530 29.53 -21.00 -44.01
N VAL A 531 30.74 -20.76 -44.49
CA VAL A 531 31.57 -19.62 -44.08
C VAL A 531 30.86 -18.30 -44.38
N ILE A 532 30.39 -18.08 -45.62
CA ILE A 532 29.70 -16.83 -45.99
C ILE A 532 28.43 -16.64 -45.14
N GLY A 533 27.62 -17.68 -44.99
CA GLY A 533 26.41 -17.65 -44.18
C GLY A 533 26.66 -17.34 -42.70
N ARG A 534 27.73 -17.90 -42.14
CA ARG A 534 28.09 -17.81 -40.72
C ARG A 534 28.80 -16.50 -40.36
N ASP A 535 29.82 -16.16 -41.15
CA ASP A 535 30.78 -15.12 -40.82
C ASP A 535 30.34 -13.77 -41.39
N LEU A 536 29.87 -13.72 -42.65
CA LEU A 536 29.52 -12.47 -43.35
C LEU A 536 28.02 -12.13 -43.29
N LEU A 537 27.13 -13.13 -43.46
CA LEU A 537 25.68 -12.92 -43.41
C LEU A 537 25.08 -13.13 -42.00
N ARG A 538 25.88 -13.65 -41.06
CA ARG A 538 25.54 -13.83 -39.63
C ARG A 538 24.22 -14.58 -39.39
N MET A 539 23.91 -15.56 -40.24
CA MET A 539 22.70 -16.38 -40.11
C MET A 539 22.68 -17.09 -38.74
N TYR A 540 21.55 -17.04 -38.05
CA TYR A 540 21.33 -17.65 -36.71
C TYR A 540 22.38 -17.29 -35.64
N ALA A 541 22.97 -16.08 -35.68
CA ALA A 541 23.92 -15.61 -34.68
C ALA A 541 23.40 -15.75 -33.22
N GLY A 542 24.24 -16.24 -32.32
CA GLY A 542 23.93 -16.41 -30.89
C GLY A 542 23.30 -17.75 -30.50
N ARG A 543 22.99 -18.63 -31.46
CA ARG A 543 22.53 -20.01 -31.20
C ARG A 543 23.70 -21.00 -31.13
N ARG A 544 23.59 -22.01 -30.25
CA ARG A 544 24.62 -23.07 -30.08
C ARG A 544 24.63 -24.07 -31.24
N ASP A 545 23.49 -24.27 -31.88
CA ASP A 545 23.24 -25.18 -33.02
C ASP A 545 23.31 -24.45 -34.38
N ARG A 546 23.91 -23.26 -34.42
CA ARG A 546 23.91 -22.36 -35.59
C ARG A 546 24.40 -23.04 -36.86
N ASP A 547 25.57 -23.66 -36.84
CA ASP A 547 26.21 -24.15 -38.07
C ASP A 547 25.40 -25.28 -38.71
N SER A 548 24.79 -26.17 -37.90
CA SER A 548 23.87 -27.20 -38.37
C SER A 548 22.58 -26.62 -38.98
N LEU A 549 22.03 -25.55 -38.38
CA LEU A 549 20.84 -24.87 -38.92
C LEU A 549 21.13 -24.14 -40.23
N ILE A 550 22.32 -23.54 -40.38
CA ILE A 550 22.75 -22.94 -41.65
C ILE A 550 22.87 -24.02 -42.71
N GLU A 551 23.52 -25.14 -42.40
CA GLU A 551 23.72 -26.24 -43.35
C GLU A 551 22.38 -26.82 -43.84
N GLU A 552 21.46 -27.09 -42.92
CA GLU A 552 20.10 -27.56 -43.24
C GLU A 552 19.36 -26.54 -44.13
N ARG A 553 19.46 -25.25 -43.79
CA ARG A 553 18.85 -24.16 -44.56
C ARG A 553 19.44 -24.05 -45.98
N LEU A 554 20.76 -24.20 -46.13
CA LEU A 554 21.44 -24.13 -47.41
C LEU A 554 21.07 -25.30 -48.33
N ARG A 555 20.97 -26.54 -47.80
CA ARG A 555 20.46 -27.70 -48.57
C ARG A 555 19.02 -27.49 -49.02
N GLY A 556 18.18 -26.93 -48.14
CA GLY A 556 16.81 -26.55 -48.47
C GLY A 556 16.71 -25.46 -49.54
N TRP A 557 17.76 -24.65 -49.74
CA TRP A 557 17.81 -23.65 -50.80
C TRP A 557 18.27 -24.19 -52.16
N GLU A 558 18.86 -25.38 -52.22
CA GLU A 558 19.20 -26.03 -53.50
C GLU A 558 17.96 -26.61 -54.19
N THR A 559 16.96 -27.00 -53.41
CA THR A 559 15.75 -27.70 -53.89
C THR A 559 14.50 -26.88 -53.57
N GLY A 560 13.80 -26.39 -54.59
CA GLY A 560 12.59 -25.59 -54.37
C GLY A 560 12.05 -24.86 -55.60
N GLY A 561 10.87 -24.25 -55.46
CA GLY A 561 10.21 -23.44 -56.48
C GLY A 561 10.72 -22.00 -56.54
N THR A 562 9.84 -21.07 -56.89
CA THR A 562 10.14 -19.63 -57.00
C THR A 562 10.75 -19.08 -55.71
N ILE A 563 11.86 -18.35 -55.83
CA ILE A 563 12.56 -17.71 -54.70
C ILE A 563 11.66 -16.63 -54.10
N THR A 564 11.44 -16.72 -52.79
CA THR A 564 10.66 -15.74 -52.02
C THR A 564 11.55 -14.71 -51.33
N LEU A 565 10.95 -13.62 -50.82
CA LEU A 565 11.69 -12.63 -50.02
C LEU A 565 12.29 -13.20 -48.71
N ALA A 566 11.87 -14.40 -48.28
CA ALA A 566 12.44 -15.09 -47.12
C ALA A 566 13.76 -15.84 -47.45
N GLU A 567 14.11 -15.92 -48.73
CA GLU A 567 15.30 -16.58 -49.26
C GLU A 567 16.30 -15.58 -49.87
N LEU A 568 16.14 -14.27 -49.61
CA LEU A 568 17.00 -13.21 -50.17
C LEU A 568 18.49 -13.39 -49.87
N HIS A 569 18.83 -13.98 -48.72
CA HIS A 569 20.22 -14.27 -48.35
C HIS A 569 20.91 -15.23 -49.33
N LEU A 570 20.16 -16.04 -50.09
CA LEU A 570 20.69 -16.82 -51.22
C LEU A 570 21.36 -15.93 -52.24
N LEU A 571 20.72 -14.83 -52.62
CA LEU A 571 21.22 -13.90 -53.62
C LEU A 571 22.52 -13.24 -53.15
N SER A 572 22.54 -12.73 -51.91
CA SER A 572 23.77 -12.16 -51.33
C SER A 572 24.90 -13.18 -51.22
N LEU A 573 24.60 -14.45 -50.93
CA LEU A 573 25.62 -15.50 -50.88
C LEU A 573 26.25 -15.73 -52.26
N VAL A 574 25.43 -15.82 -53.31
CA VAL A 574 25.92 -15.97 -54.69
C VAL A 574 26.75 -14.75 -55.12
N GLN A 575 26.30 -13.53 -54.79
CA GLN A 575 27.04 -12.29 -55.07
C GLN A 575 28.41 -12.28 -54.40
N ILE A 576 28.48 -12.64 -53.12
CA ILE A 576 29.73 -12.68 -52.35
C ILE A 576 30.66 -13.77 -52.88
N ALA A 577 30.16 -14.99 -53.11
CA ALA A 577 30.97 -16.12 -53.57
C ALA A 577 31.53 -15.90 -54.99
N ARG A 578 30.80 -15.17 -55.84
CA ARG A 578 31.20 -14.94 -57.25
C ARG A 578 31.85 -13.59 -57.51
N GLY A 579 31.84 -12.67 -56.54
CA GLY A 579 32.37 -11.32 -56.76
C GLY A 579 31.48 -10.44 -57.63
N TRP A 580 30.17 -10.71 -57.70
CA TRP A 580 29.26 -10.03 -58.63
C TRP A 580 28.41 -8.96 -57.96
N SER A 581 28.36 -7.78 -58.57
CA SER A 581 27.34 -6.75 -58.32
C SER A 581 25.95 -7.17 -58.83
N ASP A 582 24.89 -6.43 -58.50
CA ASP A 582 23.54 -6.70 -59.03
C ASP A 582 23.51 -6.60 -60.57
N GLY A 583 24.26 -5.67 -61.15
CA GLY A 583 24.37 -5.50 -62.61
C GLY A 583 25.12 -6.65 -63.30
N GLU A 584 26.22 -7.13 -62.71
CA GLU A 584 26.93 -8.31 -63.22
C GLU A 584 26.07 -9.56 -63.09
N LEU A 585 25.35 -9.71 -61.97
CA LEU A 585 24.46 -10.85 -61.74
C LEU A 585 23.28 -10.86 -62.74
N ALA A 586 22.74 -9.69 -63.09
CA ALA A 586 21.75 -9.56 -64.17
C ALA A 586 22.36 -9.90 -65.55
N ALA A 587 23.56 -9.43 -65.86
CA ALA A 587 24.25 -9.72 -67.11
C ALA A 587 24.54 -11.22 -67.29
N GLN A 588 25.10 -11.87 -66.26
CA GLN A 588 25.40 -13.30 -66.24
C GLN A 588 24.14 -14.17 -66.38
N SER A 589 23.00 -13.68 -65.88
CA SER A 589 21.75 -14.42 -66.01
C SER A 589 21.29 -14.55 -67.47
N GLY A 590 21.70 -13.62 -68.34
CA GLY A 590 21.40 -13.58 -69.79
C GLY A 590 22.50 -14.11 -70.67
N ASP A 591 23.58 -14.64 -70.09
CA ASP A 591 24.65 -15.27 -70.84
C ASP A 591 24.10 -16.51 -71.59
N GLY A 592 24.37 -16.60 -72.89
CA GLY A 592 23.81 -17.62 -73.78
C GLY A 592 22.47 -17.28 -74.48
N LEU A 593 21.82 -16.15 -74.18
CA LEU A 593 20.62 -15.69 -74.91
C LEU A 593 20.96 -14.93 -76.21
N PRO A 594 20.03 -14.77 -77.17
CA PRO A 594 20.19 -13.88 -78.34
C PRO A 594 20.42 -12.42 -77.94
N GLU A 595 21.13 -11.65 -78.79
CA GLU A 595 21.52 -10.26 -78.49
C GLU A 595 20.31 -9.34 -78.24
N GLU A 596 19.19 -9.55 -78.96
CA GLU A 596 17.94 -8.81 -78.75
C GLU A 596 17.36 -9.03 -77.34
N GLU A 597 17.36 -10.27 -76.85
CA GLU A 597 16.89 -10.61 -75.50
C GLU A 597 17.86 -10.11 -74.41
N ARG A 598 19.17 -10.08 -74.69
CA ARG A 598 20.17 -9.50 -73.78
C ARG A 598 19.97 -8.00 -73.62
N GLU A 599 19.70 -7.28 -74.71
CA GLU A 599 19.46 -5.85 -74.68
C GLU A 599 18.13 -5.53 -73.97
N GLU A 600 17.06 -6.31 -74.21
CA GLU A 600 15.81 -6.19 -73.45
C GLU A 600 16.02 -6.40 -71.95
N ARG A 601 16.80 -7.41 -71.56
CA ARG A 601 17.09 -7.70 -70.15
C ARG A 601 17.93 -6.60 -69.50
N ARG A 602 18.89 -6.03 -70.22
CA ARG A 602 19.68 -4.86 -69.80
C ARG A 602 18.78 -3.65 -69.58
N GLY A 603 17.83 -3.40 -70.47
CA GLY A 603 16.80 -2.37 -70.31
C GLY A 603 15.95 -2.58 -69.05
N ARG A 604 15.43 -3.80 -68.84
CA ARG A 604 14.66 -4.14 -67.64
C ARG A 604 15.47 -4.00 -66.35
N PHE A 605 16.76 -4.34 -66.35
CA PHE A 605 17.65 -4.10 -65.20
C PHE A 605 17.80 -2.60 -64.91
N GLN A 606 18.03 -1.78 -65.94
CA GLN A 606 18.14 -0.33 -65.78
C GLN A 606 16.86 0.30 -65.21
N ASP A 607 15.68 -0.14 -65.66
CA ASP A 607 14.40 0.30 -65.09
C ASP A 607 14.27 -0.03 -63.60
N ILE A 608 14.69 -1.24 -63.20
CA ILE A 608 14.69 -1.66 -61.80
C ILE A 608 15.68 -0.82 -60.99
N LEU A 609 16.89 -0.59 -61.51
CA LEU A 609 17.92 0.22 -60.86
C LEU A 609 17.44 1.66 -60.65
N LEU A 610 16.93 2.33 -61.69
CA LEU A 610 16.38 3.69 -61.60
C LEU A 610 15.23 3.78 -60.60
N ARG A 611 14.35 2.78 -60.58
CA ARG A 611 13.26 2.69 -59.60
C ARG A 611 13.80 2.57 -58.17
N LEU A 612 14.77 1.70 -57.93
CA LEU A 612 15.39 1.51 -56.62
C LEU A 612 16.17 2.76 -56.17
N GLU A 613 16.90 3.43 -57.07
CA GLU A 613 17.56 4.71 -56.78
C GLU A 613 16.57 5.82 -56.41
N GLY A 614 15.43 5.89 -57.13
CA GLY A 614 14.35 6.81 -56.81
C GLY A 614 13.75 6.56 -55.43
N LEU A 615 13.55 5.29 -55.04
CA LEU A 615 13.10 4.91 -53.70
C LEU A 615 14.17 5.23 -52.65
N ARG A 616 15.46 4.97 -52.94
CA ARG A 616 16.59 5.25 -52.06
C ARG A 616 16.71 6.73 -51.72
N ARG A 617 16.52 7.61 -52.71
CA ARG A 617 16.52 9.07 -52.53
C ARG A 617 15.40 9.53 -51.60
N ARG A 618 14.16 9.05 -51.81
CA ARG A 618 13.01 9.38 -50.95
C ARG A 618 13.17 8.81 -49.53
N LEU A 619 13.69 7.59 -49.40
CA LEU A 619 14.00 6.99 -48.10
C LEU A 619 15.05 7.80 -47.34
N ARG A 620 16.02 8.39 -48.03
CA ARG A 620 17.04 9.28 -47.43
C ARG A 620 16.44 10.59 -46.90
N GLU A 621 15.39 11.10 -47.54
CA GLU A 621 14.68 12.29 -47.06
C GLU A 621 13.88 12.01 -45.79
N ASP A 622 13.27 10.83 -45.67
CA ASP A 622 12.45 10.45 -44.51
C ASP A 622 13.27 9.80 -43.35
N ILE A 623 14.41 9.16 -43.60
CA ILE A 623 15.23 8.51 -42.57
C ILE A 623 16.29 9.47 -42.02
N TYR A 624 16.29 9.67 -40.70
CA TYR A 624 17.16 10.64 -40.01
C TYR A 624 18.38 10.02 -39.30
N LEU A 625 18.52 8.69 -39.29
CA LEU A 625 19.64 8.01 -38.62
C LEU A 625 20.92 8.17 -39.46
N PRO A 626 21.99 8.83 -38.95
CA PRO A 626 23.18 9.14 -39.74
C PRO A 626 23.77 7.92 -40.46
N ASP A 627 24.01 6.82 -39.76
CA ASP A 627 24.55 5.59 -40.34
C ASP A 627 23.66 5.01 -41.46
N MET A 628 22.34 5.18 -41.36
CA MET A 628 21.41 4.73 -42.40
C MET A 628 21.42 5.68 -43.61
N VAL A 629 21.52 7.00 -43.36
CA VAL A 629 21.63 8.02 -44.40
C VAL A 629 22.91 7.82 -45.21
N GLU A 630 24.02 7.51 -44.55
CA GLU A 630 25.29 7.19 -45.20
C GLU A 630 25.17 5.93 -46.05
N ARG A 631 24.57 4.85 -45.54
CA ARG A 631 24.32 3.61 -46.29
C ARG A 631 23.37 3.82 -47.48
N LEU A 632 22.33 4.64 -47.33
CA LEU A 632 21.44 5.05 -48.42
C LEU A 632 22.15 5.93 -49.46
N ALA A 633 23.24 6.60 -49.09
CA ALA A 633 24.05 7.43 -49.97
C ALA A 633 25.28 6.69 -50.55
N ALA A 634 25.45 5.40 -50.25
CA ALA A 634 26.62 4.64 -50.67
C ALA A 634 26.81 4.69 -52.21
N PRO A 635 28.01 5.02 -52.70
CA PRO A 635 28.32 5.02 -54.13
C PRO A 635 28.37 3.59 -54.68
N GLY A 636 28.17 3.43 -55.98
CA GLY A 636 28.23 2.10 -56.64
C GLY A 636 27.02 1.19 -56.38
N PHE A 637 25.87 1.75 -56.02
CA PHE A 637 24.67 0.97 -55.72
C PHE A 637 24.16 0.21 -56.94
N GLY A 638 24.02 -1.10 -56.79
CA GLY A 638 23.64 -2.03 -57.87
C GLY A 638 24.75 -2.33 -58.88
N THR A 639 25.88 -1.62 -58.83
CA THR A 639 26.93 -1.65 -59.87
C THR A 639 28.31 -2.02 -59.35
N PHE A 640 28.51 -2.07 -58.03
CA PHE A 640 29.79 -2.41 -57.43
C PHE A 640 29.64 -3.17 -56.11
N LEU A 641 30.47 -4.21 -55.91
CA LEU A 641 30.59 -4.97 -54.67
C LEU A 641 32.07 -5.24 -54.37
N ASP A 642 32.58 -4.72 -53.25
CA ASP A 642 33.97 -4.91 -52.84
C ASP A 642 34.14 -6.20 -52.03
N VAL A 643 34.30 -7.32 -52.75
CA VAL A 643 34.49 -8.64 -52.12
C VAL A 643 35.87 -8.78 -51.45
N ALA A 644 36.88 -8.04 -51.90
CA ALA A 644 38.20 -8.05 -51.27
C ALA A 644 38.14 -7.44 -49.85
N ALA A 645 37.46 -6.29 -49.70
CA ALA A 645 37.25 -5.67 -48.40
C ALA A 645 36.35 -6.53 -47.47
N LEU A 646 35.33 -7.20 -48.01
CA LEU A 646 34.53 -8.19 -47.25
C LEU A 646 35.38 -9.37 -46.76
N GLY A 647 36.32 -9.84 -47.59
CA GLY A 647 37.26 -10.91 -47.25
C GLY A 647 38.26 -10.55 -46.15
N GLU A 648 38.67 -9.29 -46.03
CA GLU A 648 39.55 -8.82 -44.96
C GLU A 648 38.81 -8.64 -43.63
N LEU A 649 37.55 -8.22 -43.63
CA LEU A 649 36.72 -8.12 -42.43
C LEU A 649 36.50 -9.48 -41.74
N ARG A 650 36.53 -10.58 -42.51
CA ARG A 650 36.48 -11.96 -42.01
C ARG A 650 37.59 -12.29 -41.01
N LYS A 651 38.73 -11.59 -41.04
CA LYS A 651 39.92 -11.88 -40.22
C LYS A 651 39.96 -11.11 -38.89
N GLY A 652 39.04 -10.18 -38.62
CA GLY A 652 39.08 -9.28 -37.46
C GLY A 652 37.84 -9.31 -36.54
N ASN A 653 38.02 -8.94 -35.26
CA ASN A 653 36.92 -8.86 -34.27
C ASN A 653 35.95 -7.68 -34.48
N ALA A 654 36.23 -6.76 -35.41
CA ALA A 654 35.43 -5.56 -35.71
C ALA A 654 34.39 -5.76 -36.84
N ALA A 655 34.14 -7.01 -37.23
CA ALA A 655 33.45 -7.38 -38.48
C ALA A 655 31.99 -6.86 -38.65
N GLY A 656 31.29 -6.49 -37.58
CA GLY A 656 29.81 -6.38 -37.63
C GLY A 656 29.19 -5.21 -38.39
N GLU A 657 29.77 -4.01 -38.31
CA GLU A 657 29.23 -2.84 -39.02
C GLU A 657 29.90 -2.59 -40.37
N GLY A 658 31.19 -2.91 -40.52
CA GLY A 658 31.90 -2.82 -41.81
C GLY A 658 31.30 -3.74 -42.88
N GLU A 659 30.87 -4.95 -42.51
CA GLU A 659 30.18 -5.87 -43.45
C GLU A 659 28.90 -5.25 -44.01
N LYS A 660 28.11 -4.58 -43.15
CA LYS A 660 26.84 -3.96 -43.56
C LYS A 660 27.05 -2.74 -44.44
N GLU A 661 28.13 -1.99 -44.25
CA GLU A 661 28.47 -0.85 -45.10
C GLU A 661 28.78 -1.30 -46.52
N LEU A 662 29.59 -2.36 -46.66
CA LEU A 662 29.93 -2.92 -47.98
C LEU A 662 28.74 -3.58 -48.65
N LEU A 663 27.90 -4.32 -47.91
CA LEU A 663 26.70 -4.95 -48.48
C LEU A 663 25.60 -3.94 -48.83
N ALA A 664 25.61 -2.72 -48.27
CA ALA A 664 24.64 -1.67 -48.58
C ALA A 664 24.72 -1.17 -50.04
N THR A 665 25.79 -1.49 -50.78
CA THR A 665 25.86 -1.21 -52.23
C THR A 665 25.03 -2.19 -53.06
N THR A 666 24.58 -3.31 -52.50
CA THR A 666 23.73 -4.29 -53.21
C THR A 666 22.25 -4.07 -52.93
N PHE A 667 21.38 -4.47 -53.87
CA PHE A 667 19.92 -4.35 -53.71
C PHE A 667 19.42 -5.10 -52.47
N VAL A 668 19.91 -6.32 -52.24
CA VAL A 668 19.50 -7.16 -51.12
C VAL A 668 20.15 -6.73 -49.81
N GLY A 669 21.45 -6.41 -49.81
CA GLY A 669 22.14 -5.99 -48.59
C GLY A 669 21.56 -4.70 -48.03
N LEU A 670 21.24 -3.71 -48.88
CA LEU A 670 20.56 -2.50 -48.44
C LEU A 670 19.15 -2.80 -47.89
N TYR A 671 18.38 -3.67 -48.54
CA TYR A 671 17.06 -4.07 -48.03
C TYR A 671 17.14 -4.83 -46.69
N ASP A 672 18.15 -5.67 -46.50
CA ASP A 672 18.38 -6.40 -45.26
C ASP A 672 18.67 -5.46 -44.09
N ILE A 673 19.32 -4.34 -44.38
CA ILE A 673 19.56 -3.26 -43.42
C ILE A 673 18.26 -2.48 -43.18
N LEU A 674 17.58 -2.05 -44.23
CA LEU A 674 16.35 -1.25 -44.15
C LEU A 674 15.19 -2.01 -43.48
N LYS A 675 15.07 -3.33 -43.68
CA LYS A 675 14.02 -4.13 -43.04
C LYS A 675 14.15 -4.12 -41.50
N THR A 676 15.34 -3.91 -40.95
CA THR A 676 15.54 -3.80 -39.50
C THR A 676 14.97 -2.50 -38.92
N PHE A 677 14.76 -1.47 -39.75
CA PHE A 677 14.08 -0.24 -39.35
C PHE A 677 12.63 -0.51 -38.91
N TYR A 678 11.92 -1.45 -39.56
CA TYR A 678 10.55 -1.87 -39.17
C TYR A 678 10.46 -2.36 -37.72
N LEU A 679 11.54 -2.95 -37.20
CA LEU A 679 11.59 -3.51 -35.85
C LEU A 679 12.00 -2.46 -34.80
N ARG A 680 12.51 -1.30 -35.23
CA ARG A 680 13.05 -0.23 -34.37
C ARG A 680 12.17 1.02 -34.30
N ALA A 681 11.21 1.17 -35.22
CA ALA A 681 10.36 2.35 -35.32
C ALA A 681 9.26 2.34 -34.23
N GLY A 682 9.15 3.46 -33.49
CA GLY A 682 8.21 3.66 -32.37
C GLY A 682 7.61 5.07 -32.33
N GLU A 683 7.78 5.84 -33.39
CA GLU A 683 7.30 7.22 -33.50
C GLU A 683 5.79 7.30 -33.38
N GLY A 684 5.05 6.40 -34.02
CA GLY A 684 3.58 6.41 -33.92
C GLY A 684 3.06 6.19 -32.49
N LYS A 685 3.79 5.43 -31.67
CA LYS A 685 3.49 5.29 -30.22
C LYS A 685 3.73 6.62 -29.49
N VAL A 686 4.87 7.26 -29.73
CA VAL A 686 5.21 8.56 -29.13
C VAL A 686 4.22 9.66 -29.53
N ASP A 687 3.82 9.69 -30.80
CA ASP A 687 2.86 10.67 -31.31
C ASP A 687 1.44 10.43 -30.80
N ALA A 688 1.02 9.17 -30.61
CA ALA A 688 -0.25 8.85 -29.96
C ALA A 688 -0.27 9.35 -28.51
N ILE A 689 0.81 9.14 -27.75
CA ILE A 689 0.96 9.69 -26.39
C ILE A 689 0.88 11.22 -26.42
N ARG A 690 1.58 11.87 -27.36
CA ARG A 690 1.54 13.32 -27.55
C ARG A 690 0.13 13.81 -27.89
N ALA A 691 -0.63 13.05 -28.67
CA ALA A 691 -2.02 13.36 -28.99
C ALA A 691 -2.90 13.32 -27.73
N ILE A 692 -2.74 12.31 -26.88
CA ILE A 692 -3.43 12.22 -25.58
C ILE A 692 -3.08 13.43 -24.70
N VAL A 693 -1.79 13.70 -24.50
CA VAL A 693 -1.30 14.82 -23.66
C VAL A 693 -1.91 16.15 -24.12
N ARG A 694 -1.94 16.40 -25.44
CA ARG A 694 -2.49 17.64 -26.01
C ARG A 694 -4.01 17.71 -25.90
N ALA A 695 -4.71 16.58 -26.02
CA ALA A 695 -6.17 16.54 -25.86
C ALA A 695 -6.57 16.81 -24.41
N GLU A 696 -5.92 16.16 -23.44
CA GLU A 696 -6.12 16.42 -22.00
C GLU A 696 -5.87 17.88 -21.66
N ARG A 697 -4.79 18.46 -22.17
CA ARG A 697 -4.46 19.87 -21.95
C ARG A 697 -5.48 20.86 -22.51
N SER A 698 -6.32 20.44 -23.45
CA SER A 698 -7.37 21.30 -23.98
C SER A 698 -8.58 21.42 -23.05
N VAL A 699 -8.72 20.50 -22.08
CA VAL A 699 -9.85 20.47 -21.14
C VAL A 699 -9.45 20.68 -19.68
N ARG A 700 -8.18 20.41 -19.31
CA ARG A 700 -7.68 20.56 -17.93
C ARG A 700 -6.23 21.01 -17.87
N PRO A 701 -5.78 21.63 -16.76
CA PRO A 701 -4.37 21.94 -16.57
C PRO A 701 -3.56 20.65 -16.39
N VAL A 702 -2.58 20.43 -17.26
CA VAL A 702 -1.58 19.37 -17.11
C VAL A 702 -0.21 20.04 -16.98
N THR A 703 0.42 19.94 -15.79
CA THR A 703 1.63 20.72 -15.44
C THR A 703 2.92 19.90 -15.50
N GLY A 704 2.90 18.68 -14.98
CA GLY A 704 4.06 17.79 -14.88
C GLY A 704 3.75 16.39 -15.42
N VAL A 705 4.72 15.82 -16.15
CA VAL A 705 4.57 14.50 -16.79
C VAL A 705 5.75 13.62 -16.38
N ILE A 706 5.48 12.53 -15.66
CA ILE A 706 6.51 11.53 -15.38
C ILE A 706 6.36 10.35 -16.33
N VAL A 707 7.49 9.91 -16.88
CA VAL A 707 7.57 8.81 -17.83
C VAL A 707 8.50 7.73 -17.27
N PHE A 708 7.99 6.51 -17.07
CA PHE A 708 8.72 5.38 -16.49
C PHE A 708 9.05 4.31 -17.54
N ASP A 709 10.32 3.85 -17.59
CA ASP A 709 10.79 2.85 -18.58
C ASP A 709 11.91 1.93 -18.11
N GLY A 710 11.93 0.73 -18.68
CA GLY A 710 13.07 -0.20 -18.65
C GLY A 710 13.99 -0.10 -19.88
N GLY A 711 13.71 0.84 -20.80
CA GLY A 711 14.36 1.00 -22.10
C GLY A 711 15.84 1.38 -22.09
N LYS A 712 16.42 1.54 -23.29
CA LYS A 712 17.84 1.90 -23.49
C LYS A 712 18.11 3.33 -23.00
N ARG A 713 19.20 3.51 -22.25
CA ARG A 713 19.70 4.83 -21.81
C ARG A 713 19.97 5.74 -22.99
N ILE A 714 19.81 7.04 -22.76
CA ILE A 714 20.29 8.07 -23.70
C ILE A 714 21.82 8.10 -23.62
N ARG A 715 22.51 7.96 -24.75
CA ARG A 715 23.99 8.04 -24.81
C ARG A 715 24.45 9.49 -24.82
N TRP A 716 24.36 10.15 -23.67
CA TRP A 716 24.67 11.58 -23.53
C TRP A 716 26.14 11.88 -23.25
N GLU A 717 26.95 10.88 -22.89
CA GLU A 717 28.39 11.02 -22.64
C GLU A 717 29.21 11.08 -23.96
N GLU A 718 28.67 10.59 -25.08
CA GLU A 718 29.32 10.51 -26.39
C GLU A 718 29.11 11.78 -27.25
N GLY A 719 28.60 12.87 -26.66
CA GLY A 719 28.29 14.14 -27.35
C GLY A 719 26.79 14.42 -27.45
N VAL A 720 26.34 14.92 -28.61
CA VAL A 720 24.90 15.19 -28.84
C VAL A 720 24.17 13.88 -29.05
N ALA A 721 23.42 13.44 -28.04
CA ALA A 721 22.67 12.20 -28.11
C ALA A 721 21.56 12.28 -29.16
N ILE A 722 21.37 11.19 -29.90
CA ILE A 722 20.25 11.01 -30.84
C ILE A 722 19.36 9.90 -30.25
N PRO A 723 18.21 10.23 -29.67
CA PRO A 723 17.34 9.23 -29.08
C PRO A 723 16.68 8.40 -30.19
N GLY A 724 16.57 7.09 -29.97
CA GLY A 724 15.63 6.27 -30.73
C GLY A 724 14.18 6.66 -30.38
N TYR A 725 13.24 6.52 -31.32
CA TYR A 725 11.82 6.83 -31.08
C TYR A 725 11.08 5.69 -30.37
N SER A 726 11.81 4.66 -29.94
CA SER A 726 11.27 3.55 -29.18
C SER A 726 11.35 3.87 -27.68
N GLY A 727 10.24 3.66 -26.97
CA GLY A 727 10.19 3.79 -25.52
C GLY A 727 10.16 5.24 -25.04
N VAL A 728 10.46 5.42 -23.76
CA VAL A 728 10.29 6.67 -23.00
C VAL A 728 11.39 7.65 -23.26
N ALA A 729 12.60 7.20 -23.60
CA ALA A 729 13.65 8.09 -24.08
C ALA A 729 13.17 8.90 -25.29
N GLY A 730 12.40 8.28 -26.19
CA GLY A 730 11.74 8.95 -27.32
C GLY A 730 10.64 9.92 -26.89
N VAL A 731 9.75 9.52 -25.98
CA VAL A 731 8.69 10.39 -25.43
C VAL A 731 9.29 11.62 -24.73
N PHE A 732 10.24 11.39 -23.81
CA PHE A 732 10.95 12.45 -23.09
C PHE A 732 11.66 13.40 -24.07
N ALA A 733 12.39 12.86 -25.04
CA ALA A 733 13.06 13.64 -26.07
C ALA A 733 12.11 14.60 -26.80
N GLN A 734 10.92 14.10 -27.14
CA GLN A 734 9.89 14.84 -27.84
C GLN A 734 9.19 15.90 -26.98
N MET A 735 9.20 15.73 -25.65
CA MET A 735 8.56 16.64 -24.71
C MET A 735 9.52 17.70 -24.18
N LEU A 736 10.84 17.49 -24.28
CA LEU A 736 11.84 18.49 -23.90
C LEU A 736 11.60 19.83 -24.62
N GLY A 737 11.51 20.92 -23.86
CA GLY A 737 11.25 22.25 -24.40
C GLY A 737 9.77 22.61 -24.59
N ASP A 738 8.83 21.70 -24.29
CA ASP A 738 7.42 22.08 -24.15
C ASP A 738 7.25 23.01 -22.94
N ARG A 739 6.89 24.27 -23.17
CA ARG A 739 6.79 25.29 -22.11
C ARG A 739 5.66 25.03 -21.11
N HIS A 740 4.77 24.12 -21.43
CA HIS A 740 3.57 23.85 -20.65
C HIS A 740 3.62 22.50 -19.94
N ALA A 741 4.69 21.72 -20.11
CA ALA A 741 4.88 20.46 -19.41
C ALA A 741 6.31 20.39 -18.88
N THR A 742 6.47 19.91 -17.66
CA THR A 742 7.78 19.58 -17.10
C THR A 742 7.99 18.07 -17.20
N PRO A 743 8.59 17.55 -18.30
CA PRO A 743 8.77 16.11 -18.46
C PRO A 743 9.89 15.62 -17.53
N ILE A 744 9.65 14.52 -16.82
CA ILE A 744 10.64 13.82 -16.01
C ILE A 744 10.66 12.37 -16.50
N ALA A 745 11.82 11.85 -16.89
CA ALA A 745 11.95 10.45 -17.27
C ALA A 745 12.74 9.69 -16.20
N VAL A 746 12.15 8.61 -15.69
CA VAL A 746 12.73 7.79 -14.62
C VAL A 746 13.01 6.40 -15.17
N LEU A 747 14.30 6.07 -15.24
CA LEU A 747 14.80 4.77 -15.68
C LEU A 747 15.46 4.05 -14.52
N SER A 748 15.70 2.74 -14.69
CA SER A 748 16.31 1.90 -13.66
C SER A 748 17.71 2.34 -13.18
N ARG A 749 18.42 3.18 -13.94
CA ARG A 749 19.78 3.65 -13.66
C ARG A 749 19.94 5.17 -13.66
N GLU A 750 19.01 5.92 -14.24
CA GLU A 750 19.13 7.36 -14.41
C GLU A 750 17.76 8.03 -14.35
N ILE A 751 17.73 9.29 -13.92
CA ILE A 751 16.60 10.20 -14.02
C ILE A 751 17.01 11.34 -14.93
N TYR A 752 16.17 11.64 -15.92
CA TYR A 752 16.36 12.77 -16.83
C TYR A 752 15.35 13.87 -16.50
N LEU A 753 15.84 15.11 -16.38
CA LEU A 753 15.04 16.29 -16.02
C LEU A 753 15.23 17.38 -17.09
N PRO A 754 14.24 18.25 -17.32
CA PRO A 754 14.34 19.29 -18.32
C PRO A 754 15.34 20.36 -17.87
N TRP A 755 16.08 20.92 -18.82
CA TRP A 755 16.97 22.04 -18.55
C TRP A 755 16.20 23.36 -18.61
N ASP A 756 16.24 24.13 -17.52
CA ASP A 756 15.78 25.51 -17.45
C ASP A 756 16.84 26.34 -16.70
N GLU A 757 17.30 27.42 -17.34
CA GLU A 757 18.33 28.31 -16.79
C GLU A 757 17.84 29.13 -15.59
N ARG A 758 16.53 29.43 -15.53
CA ARG A 758 15.91 30.26 -14.48
C ARG A 758 15.37 29.42 -13.33
N LYS A 759 14.90 28.20 -13.60
CA LYS A 759 14.35 27.27 -12.61
C LYS A 759 15.05 25.93 -12.70
N ARG A 760 16.17 25.78 -11.98
CA ARG A 760 16.89 24.51 -11.92
C ARG A 760 16.10 23.48 -11.10
N LEU A 761 15.27 22.70 -11.80
CA LEU A 761 14.47 21.63 -11.19
C LEU A 761 15.28 20.68 -10.28
N PRO A 762 16.53 20.27 -10.61
CA PRO A 762 17.33 19.47 -9.69
C PRO A 762 17.58 20.15 -8.34
N ALA A 763 17.85 21.46 -8.34
CA ALA A 763 18.03 22.24 -7.11
C ALA A 763 16.72 22.39 -6.33
N SER A 764 15.58 22.53 -7.02
CA SER A 764 14.26 22.53 -6.39
C SER A 764 13.92 21.19 -5.73
N ILE A 765 14.24 20.06 -6.38
CA ILE A 765 14.06 18.73 -5.80
C ILE A 765 14.99 18.53 -4.59
N ALA A 766 16.24 18.95 -4.69
CA ALA A 766 17.16 18.92 -3.54
C ALA A 766 16.65 19.78 -2.37
N GLY A 767 16.08 20.94 -2.66
CA GLY A 767 15.40 21.79 -1.67
C GLY A 767 14.19 21.11 -1.03
N PHE A 768 13.33 20.47 -1.81
CA PHE A 768 12.20 19.67 -1.32
C PHE A 768 12.64 18.53 -0.39
N ILE A 769 13.68 17.78 -0.77
CA ILE A 769 14.24 16.73 0.09
C ILE A 769 14.72 17.33 1.42
N ARG A 770 15.42 18.46 1.37
CA ARG A 770 15.95 19.13 2.56
C ARG A 770 14.83 19.66 3.47
N ASP A 771 13.88 20.40 2.90
CA ASP A 771 12.93 21.22 3.65
C ASP A 771 11.67 20.42 4.04
N ASP A 772 11.12 19.63 3.13
CA ASP A 772 9.87 18.89 3.38
C ASP A 772 10.14 17.50 3.97
N ILE A 773 11.15 16.78 3.48
CA ILE A 773 11.44 15.41 3.96
C ILE A 773 12.34 15.46 5.20
N MET A 774 13.56 15.99 5.08
CA MET A 774 14.54 15.90 6.16
C MET A 774 14.19 16.79 7.35
N LEU A 775 13.69 18.01 7.11
CA LEU A 775 13.35 18.94 8.19
C LEU A 775 11.96 18.69 8.77
N ARG A 776 10.92 18.66 7.93
CA ARG A 776 9.54 18.57 8.42
C ARG A 776 9.14 17.14 8.79
N GLU A 777 9.25 16.19 7.86
CA GLU A 777 8.82 14.80 8.09
C GLU A 777 9.74 14.08 9.08
N LEU A 778 11.02 13.92 8.74
CA LEU A 778 11.98 13.23 9.61
C LEU A 778 12.17 13.98 10.93
N GLY A 779 12.18 15.32 10.92
CA GLY A 779 12.26 16.10 12.17
C GLY A 779 11.08 15.87 13.10
N GLY A 780 9.86 15.78 12.55
CA GLY A 780 8.67 15.39 13.30
C GLY A 780 8.75 13.97 13.85
N GLU A 781 9.22 13.01 13.04
CA GLU A 781 9.45 11.62 13.47
C GLU A 781 10.49 11.52 14.58
N LEU A 782 11.58 12.29 14.52
CA LEU A 782 12.61 12.31 15.56
C LEU A 782 12.04 12.83 16.89
N CYS A 783 11.27 13.92 16.83
CA CYS A 783 10.59 14.45 18.01
C CYS A 783 9.65 13.39 18.60
N GLY A 784 8.79 12.80 17.77
CA GLY A 784 7.87 11.72 18.18
C GLY A 784 8.60 10.49 18.75
N LEU A 785 9.67 10.02 18.11
CA LEU A 785 10.50 8.91 18.58
C LEU A 785 11.00 9.12 20.00
N VAL A 786 11.33 10.36 20.35
CA VAL A 786 11.86 10.70 21.67
C VAL A 786 10.74 10.91 22.69
N THR A 787 9.69 11.65 22.33
CA THR A 787 8.67 12.12 23.29
C THR A 787 7.45 11.20 23.44
N GLN A 788 7.16 10.33 22.48
CA GLN A 788 5.90 9.56 22.46
C GLN A 788 5.82 8.57 23.64
N GLY A 789 4.68 8.53 24.32
CA GLY A 789 4.48 7.70 25.52
C GLY A 789 5.21 8.19 26.77
N ILE A 790 5.64 9.46 26.79
CA ILE A 790 6.20 10.11 27.98
C ILE A 790 5.25 11.25 28.37
N GLU A 791 4.87 11.29 29.64
CA GLU A 791 4.04 12.36 30.17
C GLU A 791 4.84 13.67 30.18
N LEU A 792 4.48 14.57 29.26
CA LEU A 792 5.06 15.88 29.11
C LEU A 792 3.97 16.93 29.26
N THR A 793 4.24 17.98 30.03
CA THR A 793 3.37 19.16 30.02
C THR A 793 3.34 19.77 28.62
N ALA A 794 2.21 20.38 28.23
CA ALA A 794 2.07 21.00 26.91
C ALA A 794 3.17 22.05 26.63
N GLY A 795 3.58 22.81 27.66
CA GLY A 795 4.69 23.76 27.58
C GLY A 795 6.03 23.08 27.32
N ALA A 796 6.34 22.00 28.03
CA ALA A 796 7.58 21.24 27.82
C ALA A 796 7.62 20.59 26.43
N LEU A 797 6.50 20.07 25.92
CA LEU A 797 6.42 19.49 24.59
C LEU A 797 6.66 20.53 23.49
N GLU A 798 6.09 21.73 23.60
CA GLU A 798 6.33 22.81 22.64
C GLU A 798 7.78 23.34 22.70
N GLU A 799 8.36 23.47 23.89
CA GLU A 799 9.76 23.88 24.04
C GLU A 799 10.72 22.84 23.43
N LEU A 800 10.44 21.54 23.62
CA LEU A 800 11.17 20.46 22.97
C LEU A 800 11.00 20.51 21.46
N ARG A 801 9.78 20.60 20.93
CA ARG A 801 9.54 20.72 19.48
C ARG A 801 10.34 21.86 18.86
N LEU A 802 10.37 23.02 19.52
CA LEU A 802 11.14 24.18 19.08
C LEU A 802 12.66 23.92 19.12
N SER A 803 13.17 23.30 20.18
CA SER A 803 14.60 22.94 20.29
C SER A 803 15.03 21.94 19.22
N PHE A 804 14.23 20.88 18.99
CA PHE A 804 14.46 19.90 17.91
C PHE A 804 14.46 20.58 16.54
N ALA A 805 13.42 21.36 16.22
CA ALA A 805 13.30 22.05 14.94
C ALA A 805 14.48 23.01 14.71
N THR A 806 14.86 23.80 15.70
CA THR A 806 15.94 24.79 15.60
C THR A 806 17.31 24.13 15.42
N THR A 807 17.60 23.11 16.22
CA THR A 807 18.89 22.39 16.16
C THR A 807 19.04 21.65 14.84
N LEU A 808 17.97 20.98 14.40
CA LEU A 808 17.97 20.22 13.17
C LEU A 808 18.02 21.13 11.93
N ASP A 809 17.30 22.25 11.91
CA ASP A 809 17.38 23.26 10.84
C ASP A 809 18.79 23.81 10.67
N ARG A 810 19.44 24.19 11.77
CA ARG A 810 20.84 24.65 11.74
C ARG A 810 21.77 23.61 11.14
N TYR A 811 21.64 22.36 11.57
CA TYR A 811 22.48 21.26 11.09
C TYR A 811 22.25 20.97 9.60
N ILE A 812 20.99 20.77 9.20
CA ILE A 812 20.63 20.39 7.82
C ILE A 812 20.98 21.50 6.81
N ARG A 813 20.82 22.78 7.16
CA ARG A 813 21.22 23.90 6.29
C ARG A 813 22.73 23.92 6.02
N GLY A 814 23.55 23.50 6.98
CA GLY A 814 25.01 23.39 6.84
C GLY A 814 25.50 22.05 6.28
N LEU A 815 24.63 21.05 6.14
CA LEU A 815 25.02 19.67 5.81
C LEU A 815 25.34 19.45 4.33
N LEU A 816 24.56 20.03 3.42
CA LEU A 816 24.65 19.75 1.99
C LEU A 816 25.70 20.65 1.29
N PRO A 817 26.53 20.11 0.37
CA PRO A 817 26.54 18.73 -0.13
C PRO A 817 27.26 17.74 0.82
N VAL A 818 26.84 16.47 0.76
CA VAL A 818 27.45 15.37 1.54
C VAL A 818 27.76 14.18 0.63
N HIS A 819 28.89 13.50 0.88
CA HIS A 819 29.36 12.36 0.06
C HIS A 819 29.45 11.04 0.83
N ALA A 820 29.35 11.06 2.16
CA ALA A 820 29.36 9.88 3.00
C ALA A 820 28.56 10.12 4.30
N HIS A 821 28.13 9.03 4.96
CA HIS A 821 27.48 9.10 6.27
C HIS A 821 28.41 9.72 7.32
N ARG A 822 27.87 10.62 8.16
CA ARG A 822 28.64 11.33 9.20
C ARG A 822 27.99 11.23 10.58
N SER A 823 27.59 10.04 11.01
CA SER A 823 26.84 9.82 12.25
C SER A 823 27.57 10.33 13.51
N ALA A 824 28.90 10.35 13.51
CA ALA A 824 29.69 10.94 14.60
C ALA A 824 29.56 12.47 14.69
N GLU A 825 29.48 13.15 13.53
CA GLU A 825 29.21 14.58 13.43
C GLU A 825 27.78 14.88 13.92
N PHE A 826 26.79 14.12 13.45
CA PHE A 826 25.40 14.23 13.89
C PHE A 826 25.27 14.09 15.42
N ASN A 827 25.97 13.12 16.00
CA ASN A 827 26.00 12.95 17.46
C ASN A 827 26.57 14.18 18.18
N ARG A 828 27.59 14.83 17.61
CA ARG A 828 28.23 16.01 18.20
C ARG A 828 27.41 17.29 18.05
N GLU A 829 26.84 17.53 16.87
CA GLU A 829 26.19 18.80 16.51
C GLU A 829 24.67 18.80 16.77
N VAL A 830 24.04 17.62 16.91
CA VAL A 830 22.59 17.49 17.11
C VAL A 830 22.28 16.78 18.43
N LEU A 831 22.72 15.53 18.60
CA LEU A 831 22.32 14.73 19.77
C LEU A 831 22.87 15.29 21.10
N LYS A 832 24.14 15.71 21.14
CA LYS A 832 24.74 16.30 22.35
C LYS A 832 24.05 17.61 22.77
N PRO A 833 23.83 18.59 21.87
CA PRO A 833 23.04 19.78 22.20
C PRO A 833 21.64 19.45 22.71
N LEU A 834 20.90 18.58 22.03
CA LEU A 834 19.54 18.20 22.44
C LEU A 834 19.52 17.54 23.82
N ARG A 835 20.48 16.64 24.11
CA ARG A 835 20.61 16.04 25.45
C ARG A 835 20.91 17.08 26.53
N ARG A 836 21.73 18.09 26.23
CA ARG A 836 22.05 19.17 27.18
C ARG A 836 20.80 20.02 27.47
N ASP A 837 20.06 20.38 26.43
CA ASP A 837 18.84 21.16 26.56
C ASP A 837 17.79 20.36 27.36
N MET A 838 17.62 19.07 27.07
CA MET A 838 16.74 18.17 27.80
C MET A 838 17.16 17.94 29.25
N ALA A 839 18.46 17.85 29.55
CA ALA A 839 18.96 17.75 30.92
C ALA A 839 18.65 19.01 31.75
N GLY A 840 18.47 20.16 31.11
CA GLY A 840 17.97 21.38 31.75
C GLY A 840 16.46 21.36 32.02
N MET A 841 15.70 20.58 31.26
CA MET A 841 14.24 20.43 31.36
C MET A 841 13.79 19.28 32.26
N THR A 842 14.72 18.45 32.74
CA THR A 842 14.43 17.26 33.58
C THR A 842 13.65 17.57 34.87
N SER A 843 13.72 18.81 35.37
CA SER A 843 12.93 19.27 36.52
C SER A 843 11.43 19.48 36.21
N LEU A 844 11.05 19.53 34.92
CA LEU A 844 9.67 19.73 34.44
C LEU A 844 9.00 18.41 33.98
N VAL A 845 9.69 17.28 34.12
CA VAL A 845 9.23 15.95 33.68
C VAL A 845 9.17 15.02 34.88
N ALA A 846 7.97 14.66 35.33
CA ALA A 846 7.79 13.70 36.42
C ALA A 846 8.22 12.30 35.96
N GLY A 847 9.38 11.81 36.42
CA GLY A 847 9.83 10.42 36.21
C GLY A 847 10.29 10.03 34.78
N GLY A 848 10.06 10.86 33.75
CA GLY A 848 10.36 10.54 32.34
C GLY A 848 11.72 10.99 31.80
N GLY A 849 12.51 11.75 32.57
CA GLY A 849 13.76 12.38 32.11
C GLY A 849 14.83 11.41 31.62
N GLU A 850 15.03 10.30 32.33
CA GLU A 850 16.02 9.28 31.94
C GLU A 850 15.62 8.54 30.66
N LYS A 851 14.32 8.27 30.47
CA LYS A 851 13.79 7.64 29.24
C LYS A 851 14.01 8.53 28.02
N LEU A 852 13.78 9.84 28.14
CA LEU A 852 14.07 10.81 27.07
C LEU A 852 15.55 10.77 26.65
N LEU A 853 16.46 10.81 27.63
CA LEU A 853 17.91 10.79 27.40
C LEU A 853 18.39 9.45 26.82
N ALA A 854 17.81 8.33 27.27
CA ALA A 854 18.13 7.00 26.76
C ALA A 854 17.75 6.84 25.28
N ARG A 855 16.58 7.35 24.87
CA ARG A 855 16.10 7.33 23.48
C ARG A 855 16.95 8.19 22.54
N LEU A 856 17.54 9.28 23.04
CA LEU A 856 18.49 10.13 22.30
C LEU A 856 19.89 9.52 22.16
N SER A 857 20.01 8.20 22.03
CA SER A 857 21.29 7.49 21.91
C SER A 857 21.41 6.72 20.61
N LEU A 858 22.57 6.80 19.94
CA LEU A 858 22.84 5.95 18.76
C LEU A 858 22.90 4.44 19.10
N ARG A 859 22.87 4.08 20.40
CA ARG A 859 22.64 2.69 20.84
C ARG A 859 21.18 2.26 20.65
N HIS A 860 20.24 3.21 20.60
CA HIS A 860 18.83 2.95 20.34
C HIS A 860 18.62 2.66 18.85
N GLN A 861 18.12 1.46 18.53
CA GLN A 861 18.06 0.96 17.16
C GLN A 861 17.23 1.86 16.23
N TYR A 862 16.10 2.36 16.71
CA TYR A 862 15.22 3.26 15.94
C TYR A 862 15.87 4.61 15.63
N LEU A 863 16.65 5.16 16.56
CA LEU A 863 17.37 6.41 16.31
C LEU A 863 18.48 6.19 15.28
N ARG A 864 19.18 5.06 15.37
CA ARG A 864 20.21 4.70 14.39
C ARG A 864 19.61 4.56 12.98
N LYS A 865 18.52 3.79 12.83
CA LYS A 865 17.78 3.63 11.56
C LYS A 865 17.31 4.99 11.02
N TRP A 866 16.81 5.87 11.89
CA TRP A 866 16.41 7.23 11.52
C TRP A 866 17.59 8.07 11.02
N VAL A 867 18.75 8.03 11.69
CA VAL A 867 19.95 8.76 11.27
C VAL A 867 20.47 8.25 9.92
N ASP A 868 20.45 6.93 9.71
CA ASP A 868 20.85 6.33 8.43
C ASP A 868 19.92 6.82 7.30
N ALA A 869 18.61 6.87 7.53
CA ALA A 869 17.63 7.41 6.59
C ALA A 869 17.87 8.91 6.28
N LEU A 870 18.17 9.73 7.30
CA LEU A 870 18.51 11.15 7.12
C LEU A 870 19.71 11.33 6.17
N PHE A 871 20.79 10.58 6.38
CA PHE A 871 21.98 10.66 5.53
C PHE A 871 21.74 10.09 4.13
N ASP A 872 20.94 9.06 4.00
CA ASP A 872 20.57 8.52 2.69
C ASP A 872 19.80 9.54 1.85
N TYR A 873 18.86 10.28 2.45
CA TYR A 873 18.20 11.41 1.78
C TYR A 873 19.17 12.56 1.45
N ALA A 874 20.11 12.89 2.35
CA ALA A 874 21.12 13.92 2.09
C ALA A 874 22.05 13.57 0.92
N LEU A 875 22.45 12.29 0.82
CA LEU A 875 23.23 11.77 -0.31
C LEU A 875 22.43 11.80 -1.62
N ILE A 876 21.14 11.47 -1.56
CA ILE A 876 20.23 11.59 -2.69
C ILE A 876 20.11 13.05 -3.13
N ALA A 877 19.90 13.99 -2.21
CA ALA A 877 19.82 15.43 -2.49
C ALA A 877 21.10 15.95 -3.17
N THR A 878 22.27 15.50 -2.71
CA THR A 878 23.57 15.86 -3.31
C THR A 878 23.66 15.41 -4.77
N ARG A 879 23.15 14.22 -5.12
CA ARG A 879 23.10 13.77 -6.52
C ARG A 879 22.26 14.65 -7.43
N PHE A 880 21.18 15.27 -6.90
CA PHE A 880 20.40 16.25 -7.65
C PHE A 880 21.15 17.59 -7.80
N LEU A 881 21.85 18.04 -6.76
CA LEU A 881 22.69 19.25 -6.83
C LEU A 881 23.83 19.09 -7.85
N GLU A 882 24.36 17.88 -7.98
CA GLU A 882 25.45 17.52 -8.90
C GLU A 882 24.96 16.97 -10.26
N ALA A 883 23.70 17.21 -10.60
CA ALA A 883 23.12 16.71 -11.85
C ALA A 883 23.95 17.16 -13.07
N ARG A 884 24.31 16.19 -13.92
CA ARG A 884 25.13 16.43 -15.11
C ARG A 884 24.27 16.98 -16.25
N VAL A 885 24.89 17.65 -17.21
CA VAL A 885 24.18 18.23 -18.37
C VAL A 885 24.45 17.40 -19.62
N GLY A 886 23.41 16.83 -20.20
CA GLY A 886 23.43 16.19 -21.50
C GLY A 886 22.87 17.09 -22.59
N GLN A 887 23.19 16.78 -23.85
CA GLN A 887 22.57 17.38 -25.02
C GLN A 887 21.88 16.33 -25.86
N LEU A 888 20.71 16.66 -26.40
CA LEU A 888 19.86 15.77 -27.16
C LEU A 888 19.41 16.45 -28.44
N ARG A 889 19.56 15.80 -29.60
CA ARG A 889 18.98 16.26 -30.85
C ARG A 889 17.56 15.74 -30.98
N GLN A 890 16.61 16.66 -31.03
CA GLN A 890 15.23 16.39 -31.36
C GLN A 890 15.07 16.12 -32.85
N VAL A 891 13.85 15.74 -33.20
CA VAL A 891 13.42 15.29 -34.53
C VAL A 891 13.27 16.46 -35.48
N SER A 892 12.89 17.60 -34.93
CA SER A 892 12.98 18.91 -35.58
C SER A 892 14.41 19.29 -35.98
N GLY A 893 15.42 18.53 -35.52
CA GLY A 893 16.83 18.90 -35.63
C GLY A 893 17.30 19.80 -34.49
N GLU A 894 16.39 20.28 -33.64
CA GLU A 894 16.72 21.18 -32.54
C GLU A 894 17.52 20.46 -31.44
N ILE A 895 18.59 21.10 -30.96
CA ILE A 895 19.40 20.56 -29.87
C ILE A 895 18.88 21.13 -28.54
N ARG A 896 18.50 20.26 -27.62
CA ARG A 896 18.02 20.60 -26.29
C ARG A 896 18.97 20.09 -25.22
N LYS A 897 19.21 20.91 -24.21
CA LYS A 897 19.91 20.51 -22.98
C LYS A 897 18.93 19.80 -22.04
N PHE A 898 19.45 18.90 -21.22
CA PHE A 898 18.70 18.26 -20.14
C PHE A 898 19.65 17.88 -19.01
N PHE A 899 19.12 17.70 -17.80
CA PHE A 899 19.88 17.21 -16.67
C PHE A 899 19.80 15.68 -16.56
N VAL A 900 20.89 15.08 -16.07
CA VAL A 900 20.99 13.65 -15.78
C VAL A 900 21.39 13.45 -14.33
N VAL A 901 20.56 12.70 -13.60
CA VAL A 901 20.83 12.25 -12.23
C VAL A 901 21.03 10.74 -12.25
N THR A 902 22.13 10.25 -11.69
CA THR A 902 22.41 8.81 -11.63
C THR A 902 21.69 8.17 -10.44
N MET A 903 21.02 7.05 -10.66
CA MET A 903 20.36 6.30 -9.59
C MET A 903 21.41 5.70 -8.63
N PRO A 904 21.16 5.73 -7.32
CA PRO A 904 21.98 5.02 -6.35
C PRO A 904 21.81 3.50 -6.45
N GLU A 905 22.71 2.75 -5.81
CA GLU A 905 22.66 1.30 -5.67
C GLU A 905 22.15 0.88 -4.28
N GLY A 906 21.83 -0.41 -4.11
CA GLY A 906 21.34 -0.96 -2.84
C GLY A 906 20.03 -0.33 -2.38
N ASP A 907 19.86 -0.19 -1.06
CA ASP A 907 18.62 0.28 -0.42
C ASP A 907 18.26 1.73 -0.79
N ARG A 908 19.26 2.58 -1.02
CA ARG A 908 19.07 3.96 -1.50
C ARG A 908 18.35 4.03 -2.84
N LYS A 909 18.44 2.98 -3.66
CA LYS A 909 17.69 2.90 -4.91
C LYS A 909 16.19 2.85 -4.67
N GLN A 910 15.76 2.12 -3.64
CA GLN A 910 14.36 2.08 -3.25
C GLN A 910 13.90 3.43 -2.71
N LEU A 911 14.70 4.07 -1.86
CA LEU A 911 14.43 5.42 -1.35
C LEU A 911 14.30 6.45 -2.48
N MET A 912 15.11 6.37 -3.54
CA MET A 912 15.00 7.25 -4.70
C MET A 912 13.68 7.04 -5.48
N TYR A 913 13.18 5.80 -5.55
CA TYR A 913 11.86 5.53 -6.13
C TYR A 913 10.73 6.06 -5.26
N ASP A 914 10.79 5.84 -3.95
CA ASP A 914 9.80 6.37 -3.01
C ASP A 914 9.80 7.91 -3.03
N LEU A 915 10.99 8.53 -3.12
CA LEU A 915 11.16 9.96 -3.34
C LEU A 915 10.49 10.43 -4.63
N THR A 916 10.60 9.67 -5.73
CA THR A 916 9.94 10.05 -6.99
C THR A 916 8.42 10.14 -6.80
N ALA A 917 7.81 9.23 -6.03
CA ALA A 917 6.39 9.32 -5.70
C ALA A 917 6.08 10.57 -4.85
N ARG A 918 6.92 10.88 -3.86
CA ARG A 918 6.78 12.10 -3.03
C ARG A 918 6.91 13.39 -3.85
N ILE A 919 7.81 13.41 -4.85
CA ILE A 919 7.96 14.53 -5.79
C ILE A 919 6.69 14.71 -6.62
N MET A 920 6.02 13.62 -7.02
CA MET A 920 4.78 13.71 -7.80
C MET A 920 3.64 14.37 -7.04
N ASP A 921 3.60 14.18 -5.73
CA ASP A 921 2.60 14.77 -4.84
C ASP A 921 3.01 16.14 -4.27
N ALA A 922 4.25 16.58 -4.49
CA ALA A 922 4.74 17.85 -3.99
C ALA A 922 4.05 19.05 -4.66
N GLU A 923 3.79 20.11 -3.89
CA GLU A 923 3.28 21.39 -4.43
C GLU A 923 4.30 22.13 -5.27
N SER A 924 5.58 21.94 -4.95
CA SER A 924 6.69 22.57 -5.67
C SER A 924 6.92 21.99 -7.06
N VAL A 925 6.46 20.75 -7.32
CA VAL A 925 6.62 20.04 -8.60
C VAL A 925 5.33 19.30 -8.97
N PRO A 926 4.22 20.00 -9.28
CA PRO A 926 2.93 19.35 -9.46
C PRO A 926 2.95 18.46 -10.71
N VAL A 927 2.92 17.15 -10.49
CA VAL A 927 2.76 16.14 -11.55
C VAL A 927 1.30 15.73 -11.60
N THR A 928 0.68 15.97 -12.75
CA THR A 928 -0.72 15.62 -12.98
C THR A 928 -0.85 14.39 -13.88
N MET A 929 0.23 13.97 -14.56
CA MET A 929 0.21 12.88 -15.53
C MET A 929 1.36 11.89 -15.35
N VAL A 930 1.04 10.59 -15.49
CA VAL A 930 2.00 9.48 -15.43
C VAL A 930 1.91 8.62 -16.67
N ILE A 931 3.05 8.22 -17.22
CA ILE A 931 3.16 7.36 -18.39
C ILE A 931 4.06 6.17 -18.04
N VAL A 932 3.57 4.94 -18.25
CA VAL A 932 4.31 3.70 -17.92
C VAL A 932 4.49 2.87 -19.19
N SER A 933 5.73 2.57 -19.60
CA SER A 933 5.97 1.95 -20.93
C SER A 933 6.47 0.50 -20.95
N SER A 934 7.20 0.05 -19.93
CA SER A 934 7.77 -1.31 -19.91
C SER A 934 8.26 -1.78 -18.54
N TRP A 935 8.35 -0.88 -17.56
CA TRP A 935 8.90 -1.21 -16.26
C TRP A 935 8.27 -0.36 -15.14
N ALA A 936 7.54 -1.04 -14.25
CA ALA A 936 7.30 -0.61 -12.89
C ALA A 936 7.27 -1.92 -12.06
N ARG A 937 8.23 -2.10 -11.15
CA ARG A 937 8.27 -3.26 -10.22
C ARG A 937 7.94 -2.87 -8.79
N THR A 938 7.95 -1.57 -8.49
CA THR A 938 7.72 -1.00 -7.17
C THR A 938 6.33 -0.36 -7.13
N GLY A 939 5.63 -0.51 -6.01
CA GLY A 939 4.36 0.19 -5.79
C GLY A 939 4.62 1.65 -5.45
N TRP A 940 3.92 2.57 -6.12
CA TRP A 940 4.16 4.02 -5.98
C TRP A 940 3.04 4.69 -5.19
N ASN A 941 3.38 5.43 -4.14
CA ASN A 941 2.42 6.18 -3.33
C ASN A 941 2.15 7.56 -3.92
N VAL A 942 1.25 7.65 -4.90
CA VAL A 942 0.91 8.92 -5.58
C VAL A 942 -0.57 9.24 -5.40
N ILE A 943 -0.90 10.49 -5.13
CA ILE A 943 -2.25 10.99 -4.87
C ILE A 943 -2.67 12.02 -5.90
N ARG A 944 -1.76 12.85 -6.44
CA ARG A 944 -2.14 13.96 -7.34
C ARG A 944 -2.43 13.61 -8.80
N PRO A 945 -1.77 12.63 -9.43
CA PRO A 945 -1.97 12.41 -10.85
C PRO A 945 -3.42 12.07 -11.21
N ASN A 946 -3.99 12.79 -12.17
CA ASN A 946 -5.36 12.60 -12.66
C ASN A 946 -5.39 12.12 -14.13
N VAL A 947 -4.23 11.87 -14.73
CA VAL A 947 -4.12 11.20 -16.03
C VAL A 947 -3.05 10.11 -15.95
N LEU A 948 -3.41 8.89 -16.31
CA LEU A 948 -2.52 7.73 -16.35
C LEU A 948 -2.50 7.16 -17.76
N ILE A 949 -1.32 6.88 -18.32
CA ILE A 949 -1.16 6.27 -19.64
C ILE A 949 -0.37 4.95 -19.50
N ASP A 950 -1.05 3.84 -19.70
CA ASP A 950 -0.44 2.52 -19.85
C ASP A 950 0.03 2.34 -21.29
N ALA A 951 1.33 2.53 -21.49
CA ALA A 951 2.03 2.34 -22.74
C ALA A 951 2.71 0.97 -22.82
N THR A 952 2.48 0.04 -21.89
CA THR A 952 3.15 -1.29 -21.89
C THR A 952 2.66 -2.19 -23.01
N ALA A 953 1.45 -1.93 -23.53
CA ALA A 953 0.78 -2.69 -24.58
C ALA A 953 0.66 -4.20 -24.30
N THR A 954 1.12 -4.75 -23.17
CA THR A 954 0.98 -6.16 -22.81
C THR A 954 1.38 -6.35 -21.34
N ARG A 955 0.50 -7.01 -20.58
CA ARG A 955 0.66 -7.64 -19.24
C ARG A 955 -0.03 -6.92 -18.08
N ASP A 956 -0.62 -7.73 -17.20
CA ASP A 956 -1.09 -7.37 -15.86
C ASP A 956 0.11 -7.02 -14.97
N VAL A 957 0.66 -5.83 -15.15
CA VAL A 957 1.77 -5.35 -14.32
C VAL A 957 1.20 -4.97 -12.96
N THR A 958 1.53 -5.73 -11.91
CA THR A 958 1.08 -5.45 -10.53
C THR A 958 1.37 -4.02 -10.09
N ALA A 959 2.51 -3.45 -10.50
CA ALA A 959 2.84 -2.06 -10.18
C ALA A 959 1.93 -1.04 -10.90
N TRP A 960 1.42 -1.36 -12.10
CA TRP A 960 0.40 -0.54 -12.77
C TRP A 960 -0.91 -0.57 -11.98
N GLN A 961 -1.35 -1.75 -11.53
CA GLN A 961 -2.57 -1.87 -10.72
C GLN A 961 -2.43 -1.14 -9.38
N GLN A 962 -1.25 -1.21 -8.74
CA GLN A 962 -0.97 -0.44 -7.53
C GLN A 962 -0.91 1.07 -7.79
N LEU A 963 -0.29 1.50 -8.89
CA LEU A 963 -0.26 2.91 -9.31
C LEU A 963 -1.68 3.42 -9.57
N ARG A 964 -2.48 2.66 -10.32
CA ARG A 964 -3.90 2.92 -10.58
C ARG A 964 -4.67 3.07 -9.27
N GLY A 965 -4.62 2.07 -8.39
CA GLY A 965 -5.28 2.09 -7.08
C GLY A 965 -4.91 3.30 -6.23
N ARG A 966 -3.62 3.64 -6.16
CA ARG A 966 -3.14 4.76 -5.34
C ARG A 966 -3.47 6.11 -5.96
N ALA A 967 -3.38 6.24 -7.28
CA ALA A 967 -3.82 7.43 -8.00
C ALA A 967 -5.35 7.61 -7.95
N MET A 968 -6.15 6.60 -7.59
CA MET A 968 -7.58 6.76 -7.35
C MET A 968 -7.89 7.21 -5.90
N ARG A 969 -6.90 7.60 -5.09
CA ARG A 969 -7.18 8.20 -3.78
C ARG A 969 -7.81 9.58 -3.92
N ALA A 970 -8.74 9.88 -3.02
CA ALA A 970 -9.29 11.21 -2.88
C ALA A 970 -8.19 12.23 -2.56
N MET A 971 -8.34 13.45 -3.09
CA MET A 971 -7.44 14.54 -2.78
C MET A 971 -7.54 14.93 -1.30
N PRO A 972 -6.46 15.43 -0.65
CA PRO A 972 -6.53 15.92 0.74
C PRO A 972 -7.53 17.05 0.96
N THR A 973 -7.91 17.75 -0.13
CA THR A 973 -8.95 18.78 -0.15
C THR A 973 -10.37 18.22 0.01
N TRP A 974 -10.55 16.90 -0.11
CA TRP A 974 -11.79 16.18 0.21
C TRP A 974 -11.77 15.77 1.69
N ASP A 975 -12.31 16.64 2.53
CA ASP A 975 -12.31 16.52 3.99
C ASP A 975 -13.65 15.98 4.54
N HIS A 976 -13.75 15.90 5.87
CA HIS A 976 -14.96 15.43 6.56
C HIS A 976 -16.18 16.31 6.27
N ALA A 977 -16.00 17.62 6.02
CA ALA A 977 -17.09 18.51 5.67
C ALA A 977 -17.64 18.20 4.26
N CYS A 978 -16.76 17.89 3.30
CA CYS A 978 -17.16 17.44 1.97
C CYS A 978 -17.96 16.13 2.04
N TYR A 979 -17.50 15.18 2.87
CA TYR A 979 -18.21 13.92 3.09
C TYR A 979 -19.62 14.13 3.68
N ARG A 980 -19.72 14.89 4.78
CA ARG A 980 -21.01 15.22 5.40
C ARG A 980 -21.98 15.83 4.39
N LEU A 981 -21.51 16.76 3.58
CA LEU A 981 -22.33 17.41 2.56
C LEU A 981 -22.79 16.45 1.46
N VAL A 982 -21.91 15.59 0.95
CA VAL A 982 -22.33 14.63 -0.10
C VAL A 982 -23.35 13.62 0.45
N THR A 983 -23.22 13.20 1.72
CA THR A 983 -24.22 12.35 2.39
C THR A 983 -25.55 13.07 2.58
N LEU A 984 -25.56 14.36 2.91
CA LEU A 984 -26.80 15.15 2.97
C LEU A 984 -27.47 15.30 1.59
N LEU A 985 -26.68 15.35 0.52
CA LEU A 985 -27.18 15.48 -0.85
C LEU A 985 -27.71 14.16 -1.43
N LEU A 986 -26.98 13.05 -1.22
CA LEU A 986 -27.28 11.74 -1.83
C LEU A 986 -28.07 10.79 -0.91
N GLY A 987 -28.14 11.08 0.38
CA GLY A 987 -28.73 10.21 1.41
C GLY A 987 -27.70 9.30 2.10
N PRO A 988 -28.10 8.55 3.13
CA PRO A 988 -27.24 7.58 3.80
C PRO A 988 -26.90 6.41 2.87
N ARG A 989 -25.70 5.85 3.06
CA ARG A 989 -25.21 4.70 2.31
C ARG A 989 -25.95 3.43 2.75
N ALA A 990 -26.46 2.65 1.80
CA ALA A 990 -26.90 1.28 2.09
C ALA A 990 -25.64 0.43 2.35
N PRO A 991 -25.56 -0.34 3.45
CA PRO A 991 -24.41 -1.18 3.70
C PRO A 991 -24.31 -2.22 2.56
N GLY A 992 -23.19 -2.23 1.83
CA GLY A 992 -22.94 -3.06 0.64
C GLY A 992 -22.73 -4.53 0.96
N LEU A 993 -23.68 -5.11 1.68
CA LEU A 993 -23.65 -6.45 2.23
C LEU A 993 -24.17 -7.44 1.20
N ASP A 994 -23.49 -8.58 1.07
CA ASP A 994 -23.89 -9.68 0.19
C ASP A 994 -25.27 -10.20 0.66
N ALA A 995 -26.34 -9.95 -0.13
CA ALA A 995 -27.73 -10.25 0.22
C ALA A 995 -28.02 -11.75 0.47
N SER A 996 -27.02 -12.61 0.25
CA SER A 996 -27.10 -14.07 0.34
C SER A 996 -26.73 -14.65 1.71
N ALA A 997 -26.14 -13.87 2.63
CA ALA A 997 -25.77 -14.35 3.97
C ALA A 997 -26.49 -13.55 5.08
N PRO A 998 -27.34 -14.18 5.92
CA PRO A 998 -27.92 -13.49 7.06
C PRO A 998 -26.80 -13.08 8.02
N MET A 999 -26.69 -11.78 8.30
CA MET A 999 -25.72 -11.29 9.28
C MET A 999 -26.13 -11.70 10.70
N PRO A 1000 -25.15 -11.96 11.59
CA PRO A 1000 -25.43 -12.05 13.01
C PRO A 1000 -26.13 -10.74 13.48
N PRO A 1001 -27.20 -10.82 14.29
CA PRO A 1001 -27.90 -9.64 14.81
C PRO A 1001 -26.97 -8.62 15.47
N ASP A 1002 -25.92 -9.11 16.14
CA ASP A 1002 -24.91 -8.30 16.82
C ASP A 1002 -24.12 -7.38 15.87
N VAL A 1003 -23.96 -7.77 14.60
CA VAL A 1003 -23.30 -6.94 13.58
C VAL A 1003 -24.21 -5.78 13.16
N LEU A 1004 -25.51 -6.03 13.03
CA LEU A 1004 -26.49 -4.99 12.67
C LEU A 1004 -26.56 -3.92 13.76
N THR A 1005 -26.69 -4.33 15.02
CA THR A 1005 -26.72 -3.42 16.17
C THR A 1005 -25.45 -2.57 16.25
N ALA A 1006 -24.27 -3.18 16.07
CA ALA A 1006 -22.99 -2.45 16.13
C ALA A 1006 -22.83 -1.40 15.01
N VAL A 1007 -23.36 -1.69 13.81
CA VAL A 1007 -23.35 -0.73 12.69
C VAL A 1007 -24.35 0.41 12.93
N GLU A 1008 -25.53 0.10 13.46
CA GLU A 1008 -26.58 1.08 13.78
C GLU A 1008 -26.13 2.07 14.86
N GLU A 1009 -25.58 1.59 15.97
CA GLU A 1009 -25.06 2.44 17.07
C GLU A 1009 -23.97 3.42 16.59
N LEU A 1010 -23.05 2.97 15.73
CA LEU A 1010 -21.97 3.81 15.19
C LEU A 1010 -22.50 4.85 14.18
N HIS A 1011 -23.55 4.52 13.43
CA HIS A 1011 -24.18 5.44 12.48
C HIS A 1011 -24.96 6.56 13.17
N GLU A 1012 -25.64 6.28 14.28
CA GLU A 1012 -26.38 7.31 15.04
C GLU A 1012 -25.46 8.39 15.62
N VAL A 1013 -24.28 8.00 16.12
CA VAL A 1013 -23.26 8.93 16.63
C VAL A 1013 -22.68 9.82 15.51
N SER A 1014 -22.53 9.28 14.29
CA SER A 1014 -21.99 10.02 13.14
C SER A 1014 -22.98 11.03 12.54
N GLN A 1015 -24.30 10.83 12.72
CA GLN A 1015 -25.35 11.68 12.15
C GLN A 1015 -25.94 12.73 13.09
N ALA A 1016 -25.50 12.78 14.36
CA ALA A 1016 -25.97 13.75 15.36
C ALA A 1016 -25.41 15.17 15.10
N GLY A 1017 -25.96 15.89 14.11
CA GLY A 1017 -25.62 17.28 13.83
C GLY A 1017 -26.49 17.90 12.74
N GLY A 1018 -27.71 18.31 13.09
CA GLY A 1018 -28.69 18.89 12.15
C GLY A 1018 -28.44 20.38 11.84
N GLY A 1019 -28.13 20.69 10.57
CA GLY A 1019 -28.11 22.04 9.98
C GLY A 1019 -26.89 22.31 9.07
N LEU A 1020 -27.09 23.02 7.94
CA LEU A 1020 -25.99 23.57 7.14
C LEU A 1020 -25.39 24.80 7.84
N ASP A 1021 -24.15 24.69 8.30
CA ASP A 1021 -23.37 25.85 8.77
C ASP A 1021 -22.98 26.78 7.59
N ASP A 1022 -22.54 28.01 7.90
CA ASP A 1022 -22.17 29.02 6.90
C ASP A 1022 -21.03 28.57 5.98
N ALA A 1023 -20.09 27.77 6.49
CA ALA A 1023 -18.96 27.25 5.72
C ALA A 1023 -19.43 26.19 4.71
N SER A 1024 -20.33 25.31 5.13
CA SER A 1024 -21.02 24.33 4.30
C SER A 1024 -21.84 24.99 3.20
N ARG A 1025 -22.53 26.09 3.50
CA ARG A 1025 -23.28 26.88 2.49
C ARG A 1025 -22.37 27.51 1.45
N ALA A 1026 -21.30 28.17 1.88
CA ALA A 1026 -20.31 28.77 0.98
C ALA A 1026 -19.69 27.72 0.04
N LEU A 1027 -19.39 26.53 0.58
CA LEU A 1027 -18.83 25.44 -0.19
C LEU A 1027 -19.80 24.91 -1.27
N LEU A 1028 -21.09 24.78 -0.95
CA LEU A 1028 -22.11 24.37 -1.93
C LEU A 1028 -22.35 25.42 -3.02
N LEU A 1029 -22.26 26.71 -2.69
CA LEU A 1029 -22.34 27.78 -3.69
C LEU A 1029 -21.15 27.75 -4.65
N ASP A 1030 -19.93 27.49 -4.14
CA ASP A 1030 -18.76 27.27 -4.99
C ASP A 1030 -18.90 26.01 -5.85
N ALA A 1031 -19.40 24.92 -5.29
CA ALA A 1031 -19.69 23.70 -6.03
C ALA A 1031 -20.65 23.95 -7.20
N HIS A 1032 -21.73 24.70 -6.97
CA HIS A 1032 -22.67 25.09 -8.02
C HIS A 1032 -22.00 25.90 -9.14
N ARG A 1033 -21.16 26.88 -8.79
CA ARG A 1033 -20.39 27.67 -9.77
C ARG A 1033 -19.44 26.80 -10.59
N THR A 1034 -18.70 25.91 -9.93
CA THR A 1034 -17.79 24.97 -10.60
C THR A 1034 -18.55 24.05 -11.55
N PHE A 1035 -19.71 23.51 -11.13
CA PHE A 1035 -20.56 22.71 -12.01
C PHE A 1035 -21.04 23.52 -13.22
N ALA A 1036 -21.50 24.75 -13.03
CA ALA A 1036 -21.99 25.61 -14.11
C ALA A 1036 -20.91 25.91 -15.17
N VAL A 1037 -19.64 26.02 -14.77
CA VAL A 1037 -18.51 26.19 -15.70
C VAL A 1037 -18.18 24.89 -16.44
N ALA A 1038 -18.27 23.74 -15.76
CA ALA A 1038 -17.98 22.44 -16.35
C ALA A 1038 -19.14 21.84 -17.17
N ALA A 1039 -20.36 22.35 -16.94
CA ALA A 1039 -21.58 21.95 -17.62
C ALA A 1039 -21.49 22.16 -19.13
N THR A 1040 -21.95 21.16 -19.89
CA THR A 1040 -22.02 21.24 -21.36
C THR A 1040 -23.47 21.37 -21.82
N ARG A 1041 -23.70 21.54 -23.14
CA ARG A 1041 -25.07 21.49 -23.73
C ARG A 1041 -25.88 20.27 -23.30
N LYS A 1042 -25.22 19.16 -22.94
CA LYS A 1042 -25.86 17.92 -22.52
C LYS A 1042 -26.43 17.98 -21.09
N TYR A 1043 -25.86 18.84 -20.23
CA TYR A 1043 -26.23 18.96 -18.82
C TYR A 1043 -26.10 20.43 -18.36
N PRO A 1044 -27.03 21.32 -18.77
CA PRO A 1044 -26.99 22.72 -18.36
C PRO A 1044 -27.26 22.86 -16.87
N ALA A 1045 -26.58 23.80 -16.22
CA ALA A 1045 -26.89 24.18 -14.84
C ALA A 1045 -28.30 24.77 -14.74
N ARG A 1046 -29.04 24.42 -13.69
CA ARG A 1046 -30.41 24.91 -13.47
C ARG A 1046 -30.43 26.28 -12.78
N GLU A 1047 -31.28 27.17 -13.28
CA GLU A 1047 -31.52 28.49 -12.69
C GLU A 1047 -32.35 28.36 -11.40
N GLY A 1048 -31.87 28.91 -10.29
CA GLY A 1048 -32.59 28.93 -9.00
C GLY A 1048 -31.85 28.27 -7.82
N VAL A 1049 -30.92 27.33 -8.08
CA VAL A 1049 -30.18 26.60 -7.04
C VAL A 1049 -29.37 27.53 -6.13
N ALA A 1050 -28.71 28.55 -6.71
CA ALA A 1050 -27.93 29.52 -5.93
C ALA A 1050 -28.78 30.32 -4.92
N ARG A 1051 -30.05 30.58 -5.25
CA ARG A 1051 -30.98 31.28 -4.34
C ARG A 1051 -31.39 30.38 -3.19
N ILE A 1052 -31.78 29.14 -3.47
CA ILE A 1052 -32.18 28.13 -2.47
C ILE A 1052 -31.02 27.88 -1.48
N LEU A 1053 -29.79 27.75 -1.99
CA LEU A 1053 -28.60 27.61 -1.14
C LEU A 1053 -28.34 28.85 -0.28
N ALA A 1054 -28.57 30.06 -0.80
CA ALA A 1054 -28.42 31.29 -0.02
C ALA A 1054 -29.40 31.37 1.15
N GLU A 1055 -30.58 30.77 1.02
CA GLU A 1055 -31.63 30.68 2.05
C GLU A 1055 -31.36 29.55 3.07
N GLY A 1056 -30.46 28.60 2.75
CA GLY A 1056 -29.95 27.59 3.68
C GLY A 1056 -30.76 26.29 3.74
N SER A 1057 -31.69 26.07 2.82
CA SER A 1057 -32.55 24.88 2.76
C SER A 1057 -32.04 23.87 1.72
N LEU A 1058 -31.83 22.61 2.12
CA LEU A 1058 -31.59 21.50 1.17
C LEU A 1058 -32.89 20.81 0.74
N ASP A 1059 -33.97 20.95 1.52
CA ASP A 1059 -35.24 20.25 1.32
C ASP A 1059 -36.01 20.74 0.09
N GLU A 1060 -35.74 21.97 -0.34
CA GLU A 1060 -36.32 22.57 -1.55
C GLU A 1060 -35.62 22.14 -2.84
N LEU A 1061 -34.47 21.46 -2.74
CA LEU A 1061 -33.73 20.96 -3.90
C LEU A 1061 -34.31 19.63 -4.40
N THR A 1062 -34.57 19.56 -5.69
CA THR A 1062 -34.91 18.30 -6.37
C THR A 1062 -33.75 17.31 -6.32
N ALA A 1063 -34.02 16.00 -6.45
CA ALA A 1063 -32.97 14.97 -6.50
C ALA A 1063 -31.89 15.27 -7.56
N GLY A 1064 -32.30 15.78 -8.73
CA GLY A 1064 -31.36 16.17 -9.79
C GLY A 1064 -30.47 17.37 -9.43
N GLU A 1065 -31.01 18.35 -8.70
CA GLU A 1065 -30.22 19.51 -8.24
C GLU A 1065 -29.25 19.13 -7.12
N ARG A 1066 -29.66 18.24 -6.22
CA ARG A 1066 -28.78 17.66 -5.20
C ARG A 1066 -27.62 16.89 -5.84
N GLU A 1067 -27.91 16.12 -6.88
CA GLU A 1067 -26.91 15.41 -7.67
C GLU A 1067 -25.95 16.37 -8.40
N GLU A 1068 -26.45 17.45 -9.01
CA GLU A 1068 -25.62 18.49 -9.63
C GLU A 1068 -24.66 19.14 -8.63
N LEU A 1069 -25.12 19.41 -7.41
CA LEU A 1069 -24.28 19.93 -6.33
C LEU A 1069 -23.23 18.91 -5.88
N ALA A 1070 -23.57 17.62 -5.79
CA ALA A 1070 -22.62 16.57 -5.47
C ALA A 1070 -21.52 16.45 -6.53
N VAL A 1071 -21.89 16.51 -7.82
CA VAL A 1071 -20.93 16.54 -8.94
C VAL A 1071 -20.03 17.79 -8.84
N GLY A 1072 -20.63 18.96 -8.63
CA GLY A 1072 -19.90 20.23 -8.46
C GLY A 1072 -18.91 20.19 -7.30
N LEU A 1073 -19.30 19.58 -6.19
CA LEU A 1073 -18.47 19.43 -5.00
C LEU A 1073 -17.27 18.52 -5.29
N MET A 1074 -17.48 17.40 -5.98
CA MET A 1074 -16.39 16.51 -6.42
C MET A 1074 -15.43 17.19 -7.38
N LEU A 1075 -15.91 17.97 -8.34
CA LEU A 1075 -15.05 18.72 -9.26
C LEU A 1075 -14.24 19.81 -8.56
N LEU A 1076 -14.80 20.41 -7.51
CA LEU A 1076 -14.16 21.49 -6.76
C LEU A 1076 -13.10 20.95 -5.79
N ARG A 1077 -13.40 19.87 -5.06
CA ARG A 1077 -12.61 19.39 -3.91
C ARG A 1077 -11.92 18.05 -4.14
N ASN A 1078 -12.26 17.33 -5.19
CA ASN A 1078 -11.63 16.07 -5.57
C ASN A 1078 -11.15 16.14 -7.03
N LYS A 1079 -10.70 15.00 -7.57
CA LYS A 1079 -10.24 14.88 -8.96
C LYS A 1079 -10.98 13.78 -9.68
N VAL A 1080 -10.97 13.84 -11.01
CA VAL A 1080 -11.40 12.74 -11.88
C VAL A 1080 -10.21 12.19 -12.64
N THR A 1081 -9.95 10.90 -12.49
CA THR A 1081 -8.78 10.23 -13.06
C THR A 1081 -9.10 9.60 -14.42
N HIS A 1082 -8.37 10.01 -15.45
CA HIS A 1082 -8.47 9.43 -16.80
C HIS A 1082 -7.38 8.40 -17.01
N ILE A 1083 -7.77 7.18 -17.38
CA ILE A 1083 -6.85 6.06 -17.57
C ILE A 1083 -6.84 5.67 -19.05
N TYR A 1084 -5.69 5.81 -19.70
CA TYR A 1084 -5.48 5.47 -21.10
C TYR A 1084 -4.72 4.15 -21.23
N GLU A 1085 -5.34 3.16 -21.86
CA GLU A 1085 -4.69 1.92 -22.27
C GLU A 1085 -4.29 2.01 -23.74
N MET A 1086 -2.98 1.97 -24.02
CA MET A 1086 -2.49 1.97 -25.39
C MET A 1086 -2.63 0.58 -26.03
N VAL A 1087 -3.40 0.51 -27.12
CA VAL A 1087 -3.70 -0.72 -27.86
C VAL A 1087 -2.89 -0.75 -29.16
N LYS A 1088 -2.16 -1.83 -29.42
CA LYS A 1088 -1.32 -1.93 -30.61
C LYS A 1088 -2.16 -2.22 -31.87
N GLY A 1089 -2.27 -1.21 -32.74
CA GLY A 1089 -2.98 -1.27 -34.02
C GLY A 1089 -2.12 -1.70 -35.21
N SER A 1090 -0.80 -1.82 -35.09
CA SER A 1090 0.07 -2.23 -36.21
C SER A 1090 1.22 -3.16 -35.76
N GLY A 1091 1.79 -3.91 -36.71
CA GLY A 1091 2.94 -4.80 -36.47
C GLY A 1091 2.58 -6.28 -36.26
N SER A 1092 3.54 -7.08 -35.78
CA SER A 1092 3.42 -8.55 -35.67
C SER A 1092 2.51 -9.04 -34.53
N THR A 1093 2.17 -8.18 -33.57
CA THR A 1093 1.34 -8.51 -32.40
C THR A 1093 0.16 -7.54 -32.32
N LEU A 1094 -0.76 -7.64 -33.29
CA LEU A 1094 -1.98 -6.84 -33.31
C LEU A 1094 -2.86 -7.15 -32.08
N GLN A 1095 -3.41 -6.10 -31.49
CA GLN A 1095 -4.32 -6.20 -30.33
C GLN A 1095 -5.75 -5.75 -30.65
N VAL A 1096 -6.01 -5.53 -31.93
CA VAL A 1096 -7.31 -5.17 -32.47
C VAL A 1096 -7.71 -6.18 -33.53
N ARG A 1097 -9.00 -6.50 -33.58
CA ARG A 1097 -9.62 -7.36 -34.59
C ARG A 1097 -10.84 -6.67 -35.17
N HIS A 1098 -11.09 -6.86 -36.46
CA HIS A 1098 -12.30 -6.36 -37.09
C HIS A 1098 -13.39 -7.41 -36.98
N ASP A 1099 -14.46 -7.09 -36.25
CA ASP A 1099 -15.64 -7.93 -36.19
C ASP A 1099 -16.53 -7.66 -37.41
N ARG A 1100 -16.59 -8.64 -38.32
CA ARG A 1100 -17.31 -8.51 -39.59
C ARG A 1100 -18.83 -8.33 -39.40
N PRO A 1101 -19.52 -9.06 -38.50
CA PRO A 1101 -20.95 -8.90 -38.25
C PRO A 1101 -21.33 -7.51 -37.73
N SER A 1102 -20.65 -7.01 -36.69
CA SER A 1102 -20.95 -5.69 -36.12
C SER A 1102 -20.31 -4.52 -36.90
N ARG A 1103 -19.42 -4.80 -37.86
CA ARG A 1103 -18.61 -3.82 -38.61
C ARG A 1103 -17.85 -2.86 -37.68
N ARG A 1104 -17.40 -3.38 -36.52
CA ARG A 1104 -16.67 -2.62 -35.50
C ARG A 1104 -15.31 -3.22 -35.26
N TRP A 1105 -14.37 -2.38 -34.85
CA TRP A 1105 -13.09 -2.81 -34.33
C TRP A 1105 -13.22 -3.12 -32.86
N LEU A 1106 -12.85 -4.34 -32.48
CA LEU A 1106 -12.82 -4.82 -31.10
C LEU A 1106 -11.38 -5.08 -30.69
N ARG A 1107 -11.11 -5.19 -29.39
CA ARG A 1107 -9.81 -5.69 -28.96
C ARG A 1107 -9.73 -7.21 -29.21
N THR A 1108 -8.51 -7.74 -29.18
CA THR A 1108 -8.31 -9.19 -29.15
C THR A 1108 -8.85 -9.77 -27.85
N GLU A 1109 -9.25 -11.04 -27.88
CA GLU A 1109 -9.86 -11.76 -26.74
C GLU A 1109 -9.03 -11.63 -25.45
N ALA A 1110 -7.72 -11.76 -25.54
CA ALA A 1110 -6.83 -11.63 -24.38
C ALA A 1110 -6.88 -10.25 -23.70
N ILE A 1111 -7.18 -9.17 -24.45
CA ILE A 1111 -7.34 -7.83 -23.86
C ILE A 1111 -8.80 -7.60 -23.45
N ALA A 1112 -9.77 -8.13 -24.20
CA ALA A 1112 -11.18 -8.06 -23.82
C ALA A 1112 -11.46 -8.74 -22.47
N ALA A 1113 -10.87 -9.93 -22.25
CA ALA A 1113 -10.99 -10.70 -21.01
C ALA A 1113 -10.49 -9.95 -19.76
N LYS A 1114 -9.52 -9.03 -19.91
CA LYS A 1114 -9.05 -8.15 -18.83
C LYS A 1114 -10.18 -7.22 -18.35
N HIS A 1115 -10.96 -6.69 -19.29
CA HIS A 1115 -12.00 -5.70 -19.02
C HIS A 1115 -13.34 -6.32 -18.60
N GLU A 1116 -13.58 -7.61 -18.87
CA GLU A 1116 -14.84 -8.30 -18.52
C GLU A 1116 -15.20 -8.21 -17.04
N ARG A 1117 -14.19 -8.10 -16.16
CA ARG A 1117 -14.34 -8.05 -14.70
C ARG A 1117 -14.04 -6.68 -14.09
N GLU A 1118 -13.57 -5.72 -14.89
CA GLU A 1118 -13.27 -4.36 -14.42
C GLU A 1118 -14.50 -3.47 -14.63
N PHE A 1119 -15.07 -2.95 -13.55
CA PHE A 1119 -16.19 -2.03 -13.58
C PHE A 1119 -15.71 -0.58 -13.76
N SER A 1120 -16.33 0.17 -14.67
CA SER A 1120 -16.03 1.57 -14.89
C SER A 1120 -17.25 2.33 -15.41
N VAL A 1121 -17.15 3.65 -15.45
CA VAL A 1121 -18.13 4.51 -16.13
C VAL A 1121 -17.64 4.79 -17.54
N SER A 1122 -18.46 4.44 -18.51
CA SER A 1122 -18.19 4.68 -19.93
C SER A 1122 -18.06 6.20 -20.19
N PRO A 1123 -16.92 6.68 -20.69
CA PRO A 1123 -16.70 8.13 -20.92
C PRO A 1123 -17.59 8.69 -22.05
N LEU A 1124 -18.22 7.84 -22.84
CA LEU A 1124 -19.11 8.24 -23.95
C LEU A 1124 -20.57 8.33 -23.51
N THR A 1125 -21.01 7.42 -22.64
CA THR A 1125 -22.43 7.26 -22.30
C THR A 1125 -22.76 7.64 -20.86
N GLY A 1126 -21.77 7.66 -19.96
CA GLY A 1126 -21.97 7.83 -18.51
C GLY A 1126 -22.57 6.60 -17.83
N ARG A 1127 -22.70 5.47 -18.53
CA ARG A 1127 -23.22 4.24 -17.94
C ARG A 1127 -22.14 3.50 -17.16
N TYR A 1128 -22.49 3.04 -15.97
CA TYR A 1128 -21.71 2.13 -15.15
C TYR A 1128 -21.88 0.68 -15.61
N GLY A 1129 -20.83 -0.13 -15.52
CA GLY A 1129 -20.83 -1.54 -15.90
C GLY A 1129 -19.41 -2.07 -16.16
N SER A 1130 -19.31 -3.33 -16.59
CA SER A 1130 -18.04 -3.98 -16.92
C SER A 1130 -17.89 -4.28 -18.41
N GLY A 1131 -16.67 -4.61 -18.84
CA GLY A 1131 -16.37 -4.98 -20.23
C GLY A 1131 -16.02 -3.80 -21.14
N GLU A 1132 -15.78 -4.11 -22.42
CA GLU A 1132 -15.19 -3.14 -23.37
C GLU A 1132 -16.05 -1.88 -23.62
N GLY A 1133 -17.36 -1.93 -23.36
CA GLY A 1133 -18.25 -0.77 -23.46
C GLY A 1133 -17.95 0.34 -22.44
N HIS A 1134 -17.27 -0.02 -21.35
CA HIS A 1134 -16.92 0.86 -20.24
C HIS A 1134 -15.46 1.32 -20.26
N ALA A 1135 -14.63 0.69 -21.11
CA ALA A 1135 -13.32 1.16 -21.53
C ALA A 1135 -13.26 1.25 -23.08
N PRO A 1136 -14.00 2.15 -23.74
CA PRO A 1136 -14.19 2.13 -25.19
C PRO A 1136 -12.91 2.40 -25.98
N LEU A 1137 -12.76 1.73 -27.14
CA LEU A 1137 -11.67 1.99 -28.08
C LEU A 1137 -11.96 3.26 -28.91
N ILE A 1138 -11.24 4.35 -28.65
CA ILE A 1138 -11.40 5.63 -29.33
C ILE A 1138 -10.65 5.62 -30.67
N CYS A 1139 -11.38 5.49 -31.78
CA CYS A 1139 -10.80 5.48 -33.12
C CYS A 1139 -11.68 6.15 -34.20
N SER A 1140 -11.07 6.62 -35.29
CA SER A 1140 -11.74 7.35 -36.39
C SER A 1140 -12.18 6.47 -37.56
N GLY A 1141 -12.08 5.15 -37.40
CA GLY A 1141 -12.27 4.17 -38.45
C GLY A 1141 -11.38 2.96 -38.20
N ASP A 1142 -10.46 2.66 -39.14
CA ASP A 1142 -9.49 1.58 -38.96
C ASP A 1142 -8.39 1.99 -37.95
N PRO A 1143 -8.31 1.36 -36.75
CA PRO A 1143 -7.29 1.66 -35.75
C PRO A 1143 -5.87 1.41 -36.26
N ARG A 1144 -5.69 0.61 -37.32
CA ARG A 1144 -4.40 0.34 -37.96
C ARG A 1144 -3.91 1.52 -38.81
N GLN A 1145 -4.81 2.45 -39.15
CA GLN A 1145 -4.54 3.63 -39.97
C GLN A 1145 -4.85 4.94 -39.22
N ASN A 1146 -5.12 4.87 -37.92
CA ASN A 1146 -5.56 6.03 -37.15
C ASN A 1146 -4.37 6.96 -36.88
N LEU A 1147 -4.25 8.01 -37.69
CA LEU A 1147 -3.18 9.00 -37.57
C LEU A 1147 -3.31 9.76 -36.23
N PRO A 1148 -2.20 10.08 -35.54
CA PRO A 1148 -2.22 10.79 -34.26
C PRO A 1148 -2.98 12.13 -34.27
N SER A 1149 -2.96 12.83 -35.40
CA SER A 1149 -3.70 14.09 -35.59
C SER A 1149 -5.22 13.92 -35.53
N ARG A 1150 -5.74 12.82 -36.09
CA ARG A 1150 -7.17 12.46 -36.04
C ARG A 1150 -7.56 12.00 -34.65
N LEU A 1151 -6.73 11.16 -34.03
CA LEU A 1151 -6.91 10.72 -32.64
C LEU A 1151 -7.02 11.92 -31.68
N ARG A 1152 -6.14 12.93 -31.80
CA ARG A 1152 -6.20 14.14 -30.97
C ARG A 1152 -7.56 14.84 -31.06
N ARG A 1153 -8.09 15.02 -32.27
CA ARG A 1153 -9.38 15.69 -32.49
C ARG A 1153 -10.51 14.92 -31.81
N GLN A 1154 -10.55 13.60 -32.00
CA GLN A 1154 -11.57 12.75 -31.38
C GLN A 1154 -11.50 12.75 -29.86
N LEU A 1155 -10.29 12.64 -29.30
CA LEU A 1155 -10.10 12.74 -27.86
C LEU A 1155 -10.56 14.10 -27.33
N GLY A 1156 -10.25 15.21 -28.04
CA GLY A 1156 -10.75 16.53 -27.66
C GLY A 1156 -12.28 16.63 -27.63
N GLU A 1157 -12.97 16.01 -28.59
CA GLU A 1157 -14.44 15.94 -28.63
C GLU A 1157 -15.02 15.10 -27.48
N VAL A 1158 -14.39 13.96 -27.16
CA VAL A 1158 -14.84 13.06 -26.08
C VAL A 1158 -14.59 13.66 -24.70
N LEU A 1159 -13.47 14.33 -24.51
CA LEU A 1159 -13.06 14.86 -23.21
C LEU A 1159 -13.88 16.08 -22.77
N GLY A 1160 -14.48 16.82 -23.71
CA GLY A 1160 -15.34 17.97 -23.41
C GLY A 1160 -16.59 17.57 -22.63
N GLY A 1161 -16.62 17.84 -21.32
CA GLY A 1161 -17.72 17.46 -20.43
C GLY A 1161 -17.68 16.01 -19.93
N CYS A 1162 -16.53 15.34 -20.07
CA CYS A 1162 -16.33 13.98 -19.60
C CYS A 1162 -16.38 13.88 -18.06
N ASP A 1163 -15.75 14.80 -17.32
CA ASP A 1163 -15.69 14.72 -15.85
C ASP A 1163 -17.07 14.74 -15.18
N PRO A 1164 -17.97 15.70 -15.48
CA PRO A 1164 -19.31 15.69 -14.90
C PRO A 1164 -20.08 14.41 -15.26
N LEU A 1165 -19.92 13.91 -16.49
CA LEU A 1165 -20.58 12.69 -16.96
C LEU A 1165 -20.10 11.45 -16.19
N VAL A 1166 -18.80 11.35 -15.93
CA VAL A 1166 -18.19 10.24 -15.19
C VAL A 1166 -18.67 10.24 -13.75
N ILE A 1167 -18.63 11.38 -13.06
CA ILE A 1167 -19.07 11.50 -11.67
C ILE A 1167 -20.55 11.12 -11.54
N ARG A 1168 -21.41 11.68 -12.40
CA ARG A 1168 -22.84 11.36 -12.45
C ARG A 1168 -23.09 9.86 -12.67
N GLY A 1169 -22.32 9.23 -13.54
CA GLY A 1169 -22.41 7.78 -13.79
C GLY A 1169 -22.13 6.94 -12.53
N TRP A 1170 -21.14 7.34 -11.74
CA TRP A 1170 -20.82 6.69 -10.46
C TRP A 1170 -21.92 6.92 -9.41
N ILE A 1171 -22.45 8.14 -9.30
CA ILE A 1171 -23.58 8.44 -8.39
C ILE A 1171 -24.83 7.64 -8.77
N THR A 1172 -25.16 7.60 -10.06
CA THR A 1172 -26.34 6.88 -10.57
C THR A 1172 -26.25 5.37 -10.32
N ALA A 1173 -25.03 4.80 -10.36
CA ALA A 1173 -24.82 3.37 -10.07
C ALA A 1173 -25.29 2.99 -8.66
N VAL A 1174 -25.03 3.85 -7.67
CA VAL A 1174 -25.46 3.66 -6.29
C VAL A 1174 -26.98 3.80 -6.17
N SER A 1175 -27.56 4.84 -6.77
CA SER A 1175 -29.02 5.05 -6.73
C SER A 1175 -29.82 3.93 -7.40
N ALA A 1176 -29.24 3.23 -8.38
CA ALA A 1176 -29.86 2.11 -9.07
C ALA A 1176 -29.76 0.79 -8.31
N GLY A 1177 -29.11 0.75 -7.13
CA GLY A 1177 -28.86 -0.49 -6.40
C GLY A 1177 -28.04 -1.49 -7.21
N ALA A 1178 -27.10 -1.00 -8.03
CA ALA A 1178 -26.29 -1.86 -8.88
C ALA A 1178 -25.41 -2.76 -7.99
N GLU A 1179 -25.86 -3.97 -7.72
CA GLU A 1179 -25.00 -5.02 -7.20
C GLU A 1179 -23.86 -5.21 -8.20
N GLU A 1180 -22.61 -5.07 -7.75
CA GLU A 1180 -21.47 -5.63 -8.47
C GLU A 1180 -21.70 -7.14 -8.51
N GLN A 1181 -22.41 -7.61 -9.54
CA GLN A 1181 -22.50 -9.04 -9.84
C GLN A 1181 -21.08 -9.50 -10.17
N LEU A 1182 -20.38 -9.94 -9.13
CA LEU A 1182 -19.15 -10.69 -9.24
C LEU A 1182 -19.53 -11.98 -9.96
N GLY A 1183 -19.47 -11.95 -11.29
CA GLY A 1183 -19.71 -13.10 -12.16
C GLY A 1183 -18.82 -14.26 -11.74
N LEU A 1184 -19.37 -15.12 -10.88
CA LEU A 1184 -18.80 -16.35 -10.38
C LEU A 1184 -19.72 -17.50 -10.79
N GLU A 1185 -19.87 -17.68 -12.10
CA GLU A 1185 -19.99 -19.04 -12.64
C GLU A 1185 -18.60 -19.69 -12.72
#